data_AF-A0A5C7FC30-F1
#
_entry.id   AF-A0A5C7FC30-F1
#
_cell.length_a   1.000
_cell.length_b   1.000
_cell.length_c   1.000
_cell.angle_alpha   90.00
_cell.angle_beta   90.00
_cell.angle_gamma   90.00
#
_symmetry.space_group_name_H-M   'P 1'
#
loop_
_entity.id
_entity.type
_entity.pdbx_description
1 polymer ?
#
loop_
_entity_poly.entity_id
_entity_poly.type
_entity_poly.pdbx_seq_one_letter_code
_entity_poly.pdbx_strand_id
1 'polypeptide(L)'
;MKRTLLFLVLLIGIIPYQFSYAQNFTVATCSSNVDNMTYSAMRSSTTANDKNRTAFIIPASQLTAMAGGNITSTYFRRATATGSLNADTTFKIYLKNTAAVDFGATSPDWATETSTATLVYDSNPQTAVGSNAGYKQFVHTVSFNYTAGSNLAVFVEYTQTTAQATNIYWQYEYVGPCVNTSNSNTTKYENTTGAFTGALPSSNYRRPFIAFDVASTTAPGCTTITSPTAGATNVVNGNALAWNAVAFVTGYKVFIGTTPGGSDVVNGTNVGNVTTYALAGLSPSTTYYARVVPTNAIGDATGCTEISFATPAIPANDECSNAVALTVNSNDVCATGSSAAGNTLGATESLAATPCTGVSNDDVWYSFVATSPSHVITLSNIVSTGVTSTTDMYFQVLSGSCGALTSVLCSDPNANMVTGLTVGQTYYVRVYTVAVAGASASFTICVTTPPPPPANDNCVNAVTLVPSNTSLCASPVSGTTLSATDSGVAIAPCTGTADDDVWYSFVATSTAHTVLIYNVVSVGTTSSTSLYLQVMSGSCGTLSSVTCDTSYTTPTVLTGLTVGQTYYVRVYNSVAGSAAANTFSICIITPTTPLNDECSTATSLTVSGTSTCTSAISGSTLNATDSGIAVAPCTGTPNDDVWYSFVAANSSHIVTLSNVVSVGTTSSTALSLQVFSGACGTLASMLCDTSSVSSASLNGLTPGQTYYIRVYNANGAGYANNFNICITTPAALPANDACSGAINAVTTVLTPYVNTQDASGATNNAGFVSCGTAIMNDGVWYTLIGDGSTITVDVTNVGAWDPEIGIYSGSCGSLSCIINKDAGAAGASETASFATTIGVIYYINIGQYNPTVDELEGNYTITVSTNGIILGTVNAASKDEVKMYPNPFGDVVYISDIKNVKYVIITDVSGRKVKTVNKPDKEINLIDLKAGLYILTLHYNDGSLKSFKAIKK
;
A
#
# COMPACT_ATOMS: atom_id res chain seq x y z
N MET A 1 21.86 20.80 -79.92
CA MET A 1 20.58 20.40 -80.55
C MET A 1 19.67 19.93 -79.43
N LYS A 2 18.66 20.73 -79.06
CA LYS A 2 17.25 20.62 -79.51
C LYS A 2 16.60 19.29 -79.10
N ARG A 3 15.40 19.20 -78.55
CA ARG A 3 14.33 20.11 -78.09
C ARG A 3 13.29 19.15 -77.44
N THR A 4 12.75 19.43 -76.25
CA THR A 4 11.40 20.00 -76.05
C THR A 4 10.26 19.08 -76.50
N LEU A 5 9.34 18.71 -75.59
CA LEU A 5 7.88 18.98 -75.67
C LEU A 5 7.08 18.00 -74.76
N LEU A 6 6.82 18.35 -73.49
CA LEU A 6 5.60 17.89 -72.80
C LEU A 6 5.28 18.70 -71.53
N PHE A 7 5.18 20.03 -71.63
CA PHE A 7 4.51 20.86 -70.62
C PHE A 7 4.09 22.18 -71.27
N LEU A 8 3.05 22.12 -72.11
CA LEU A 8 2.41 23.33 -72.66
C LEU A 8 0.93 23.06 -72.98
N VAL A 9 0.11 22.88 -71.95
CA VAL A 9 -1.29 23.30 -71.97
C VAL A 9 -1.59 23.78 -70.56
N LEU A 10 -1.58 25.10 -70.36
CA LEU A 10 -2.57 25.89 -69.61
C LEU A 10 -1.92 27.22 -69.18
N LEU A 11 -1.79 28.16 -70.12
CA LEU A 11 -1.53 29.56 -69.80
C LEU A 11 -2.37 30.44 -70.72
N ILE A 12 -3.66 30.56 -70.38
CA ILE A 12 -4.48 31.70 -70.77
C ILE A 12 -5.27 32.11 -69.54
N GLY A 13 -4.90 33.29 -69.00
CA GLY A 13 -5.79 34.18 -68.26
C GLY A 13 -6.16 33.77 -66.84
N ILE A 14 -5.24 33.93 -65.88
CA ILE A 14 -5.64 34.22 -64.50
C ILE A 14 -4.83 35.44 -64.05
N ILE A 15 -5.49 36.60 -64.13
CA ILE A 15 -5.13 37.81 -63.39
C ILE A 15 -4.95 37.39 -61.93
N PRO A 16 -3.87 37.78 -61.21
CA PRO A 16 -3.75 37.45 -59.80
C PRO A 16 -4.83 38.21 -59.03
N TYR A 17 -5.97 37.57 -58.77
CA TYR A 17 -6.78 37.92 -57.63
C TYR A 17 -5.95 37.54 -56.41
N GLN A 18 -5.37 38.56 -55.78
CA GLN A 18 -4.76 38.50 -54.46
C GLN A 18 -5.79 37.87 -53.51
N PHE A 19 -5.66 36.58 -53.20
CA PHE A 19 -6.23 36.02 -51.98
C PHE A 19 -5.34 36.52 -50.83
N SER A 20 -5.51 37.80 -50.47
CA SER A 20 -5.13 38.25 -49.14
C SER A 20 -5.97 37.46 -48.16
N TYR A 21 -5.33 36.58 -47.37
CA TYR A 21 -5.93 35.93 -46.20
C TYR A 21 -6.29 37.01 -45.18
N ALA A 22 -7.39 37.73 -45.39
CA ALA A 22 -7.98 38.54 -44.34
C ALA A 22 -8.45 37.57 -43.25
N GLN A 23 -7.99 37.79 -42.01
CA GLN A 23 -8.45 36.99 -40.89
C GLN A 23 -9.92 37.33 -40.62
N ASN A 24 -10.80 36.34 -40.72
CA ASN A 24 -12.20 36.45 -40.30
C ASN A 24 -12.27 36.62 -38.78
N PHE A 25 -12.35 37.86 -38.29
CA PHE A 25 -12.64 38.10 -36.88
C PHE A 25 -14.14 38.04 -36.65
N THR A 26 -14.61 37.05 -35.90
CA THR A 26 -16.01 36.98 -35.49
C THR A 26 -16.17 37.57 -34.10
N VAL A 27 -17.07 38.54 -33.94
CA VAL A 27 -17.44 39.04 -32.61
C VAL A 27 -18.11 37.89 -31.87
N ALA A 28 -17.66 37.59 -30.65
CA ALA A 28 -18.21 36.51 -29.85
C ALA A 28 -19.75 36.64 -29.73
N THR A 29 -20.46 35.53 -29.95
CA THR A 29 -21.93 35.46 -29.93
C THR A 29 -22.40 34.64 -28.74
N CYS A 30 -23.44 35.11 -28.02
CA CYS A 30 -23.88 34.45 -26.79
C CYS A 30 -25.30 33.83 -26.85
N SER A 31 -26.10 34.14 -27.87
CA SER A 31 -27.45 33.57 -28.05
C SER A 31 -27.49 32.51 -29.14
N SER A 32 -28.52 31.66 -29.10
CA SER A 32 -28.92 30.81 -30.22
C SER A 32 -29.31 31.66 -31.46
N ASN A 33 -29.41 30.99 -32.61
CA ASN A 33 -29.71 31.55 -33.94
C ASN A 33 -31.12 32.18 -34.04
N VAL A 34 -31.38 33.27 -33.32
CA VAL A 34 -32.68 33.96 -33.37
C VAL A 34 -32.73 34.85 -34.60
N ASP A 35 -33.76 34.69 -35.41
CA ASP A 35 -33.93 35.37 -36.67
C ASP A 35 -35.16 36.29 -36.66
N ASN A 36 -35.00 37.49 -37.23
CA ASN A 36 -36.07 38.47 -37.35
C ASN A 36 -35.77 39.41 -38.51
N MET A 37 -36.75 40.22 -38.88
CA MET A 37 -36.64 41.35 -39.78
C MET A 37 -36.61 42.68 -39.01
N THR A 38 -37.13 42.73 -37.78
CA THR A 38 -37.22 43.98 -36.99
C THR A 38 -35.89 44.40 -36.37
N TYR A 39 -35.09 43.47 -35.87
CA TYR A 39 -33.81 43.77 -35.19
C TYR A 39 -32.62 43.32 -36.03
N SER A 40 -32.81 43.32 -37.34
CA SER A 40 -31.91 42.79 -38.35
C SER A 40 -30.98 43.86 -38.89
N ALA A 41 -29.93 43.44 -39.60
CA ALA A 41 -29.14 44.38 -40.40
C ALA A 41 -29.93 44.93 -41.61
N MET A 42 -30.87 44.14 -42.15
CA MET A 42 -31.68 44.49 -43.34
C MET A 42 -33.11 43.96 -43.23
N ARG A 43 -34.08 44.85 -43.46
CA ARG A 43 -35.51 44.55 -43.45
C ARG A 43 -36.01 44.20 -44.86
N SER A 44 -35.70 43.00 -45.31
CA SER A 44 -36.03 42.51 -46.65
C SER A 44 -37.40 41.83 -46.66
N SER A 45 -38.47 42.57 -46.95
CA SER A 45 -39.85 42.10 -46.79
C SER A 45 -40.66 41.98 -48.07
N THR A 46 -41.79 41.28 -47.98
CA THR A 46 -42.81 41.22 -49.04
C THR A 46 -43.64 42.50 -49.20
N THR A 47 -43.29 43.60 -48.50
CA THR A 47 -43.93 44.92 -48.64
C THR A 47 -43.06 45.85 -49.47
N ALA A 48 -43.64 46.54 -50.46
CA ALA A 48 -42.93 47.53 -51.26
C ALA A 48 -42.52 48.77 -50.43
N ASN A 49 -41.51 49.50 -50.88
CA ASN A 49 -41.00 50.73 -50.25
C ASN A 49 -40.53 50.58 -48.80
N ASP A 50 -40.05 49.40 -48.43
CA ASP A 50 -39.62 49.08 -47.08
C ASP A 50 -38.20 49.60 -46.79
N LYS A 51 -37.98 50.03 -45.55
CA LYS A 51 -36.79 50.75 -45.13
C LYS A 51 -36.40 50.37 -43.71
N ASN A 52 -35.10 50.25 -43.41
CA ASN A 52 -34.63 50.24 -42.03
C ASN A 52 -33.31 50.96 -41.82
N ARG A 53 -33.15 51.43 -40.57
CA ARG A 53 -31.89 51.89 -40.01
C ARG A 53 -31.63 51.17 -38.71
N THR A 54 -30.38 50.79 -38.47
CA THR A 54 -29.95 50.15 -37.22
C THR A 54 -28.59 50.68 -36.81
N ALA A 55 -28.46 51.06 -35.54
CA ALA A 55 -27.24 51.62 -34.96
C ALA A 55 -26.91 50.86 -33.67
N PHE A 56 -25.71 50.29 -33.56
CA PHE A 56 -25.29 49.54 -32.37
C PHE A 56 -23.81 49.77 -32.04
N ILE A 57 -23.46 49.67 -30.75
CA ILE A 57 -22.07 49.81 -30.28
C ILE A 57 -21.52 48.45 -29.86
N ILE A 58 -20.33 48.10 -30.36
CA ILE A 58 -19.56 46.94 -29.92
C ILE A 58 -18.46 47.43 -28.96
N PRO A 59 -18.41 46.92 -27.72
CA PRO A 59 -17.42 47.37 -26.75
C PRO A 59 -16.01 46.90 -27.12
N ALA A 60 -14.99 47.71 -26.81
CA ALA A 60 -13.59 47.45 -27.10
C ALA A 60 -13.09 46.10 -26.54
N SER A 61 -13.65 45.65 -25.41
CA SER A 61 -13.35 44.35 -24.81
C SER A 61 -13.69 43.16 -25.72
N GLN A 62 -14.62 43.34 -26.67
CA GLN A 62 -14.99 42.34 -27.67
C GLN A 62 -14.24 42.51 -29.01
N LEU A 63 -13.29 43.45 -29.10
CA LEU A 63 -12.59 43.81 -30.35
C LEU A 63 -11.06 43.67 -30.22
N THR A 64 -10.57 43.07 -29.15
CA THR A 64 -9.14 43.00 -28.81
C THR A 64 -8.28 42.33 -29.89
N ALA A 65 -8.81 41.31 -30.57
CA ALA A 65 -8.08 40.62 -31.65
C ALA A 65 -8.03 41.42 -32.97
N MET A 66 -8.71 42.55 -33.06
CA MET A 66 -8.66 43.46 -34.21
C MET A 66 -7.80 44.70 -33.97
N ALA A 67 -7.18 44.82 -32.78
CA ALA A 67 -6.41 45.99 -32.38
C ALA A 67 -5.31 46.34 -33.40
N GLY A 68 -5.38 47.53 -34.01
CA GLY A 68 -4.36 48.02 -34.95
C GLY A 68 -4.50 47.53 -36.40
N GLY A 69 -5.66 47.00 -36.77
CA GLY A 69 -5.96 46.61 -38.16
C GLY A 69 -7.01 47.50 -38.83
N ASN A 70 -6.96 47.52 -40.16
CA ASN A 70 -8.00 48.12 -40.99
C ASN A 70 -9.09 47.08 -41.24
N ILE A 71 -10.33 47.41 -40.90
CA ILE A 71 -11.50 46.62 -41.28
C ILE A 71 -11.72 46.81 -42.78
N THR A 72 -11.70 45.72 -43.53
CA THR A 72 -11.84 45.73 -45.00
C THR A 72 -13.16 45.13 -45.47
N SER A 73 -13.85 44.38 -44.61
CA SER A 73 -15.18 43.85 -44.87
C SER A 73 -15.97 43.78 -43.58
N THR A 74 -17.29 43.97 -43.67
CA THR A 74 -18.23 43.68 -42.58
C THR A 74 -19.07 42.49 -43.00
N TYR A 75 -19.41 41.63 -42.05
CA TYR A 75 -20.29 40.49 -42.29
C TYR A 75 -21.53 40.60 -41.43
N PHE A 76 -22.67 40.24 -42.00
CA PHE A 76 -23.91 39.98 -41.26
C PHE A 76 -24.39 38.56 -41.53
N ARG A 77 -25.00 37.91 -40.53
CA ARG A 77 -25.41 36.50 -40.67
C ARG A 77 -26.86 36.37 -41.11
N ARG A 78 -27.05 35.85 -42.32
CA ARG A 78 -28.37 35.52 -42.88
C ARG A 78 -28.88 34.20 -42.28
N ALA A 79 -30.15 34.18 -41.88
CA ALA A 79 -30.79 33.00 -41.30
C ALA A 79 -31.40 32.06 -42.37
N THR A 80 -32.08 32.61 -43.37
CA THR A 80 -32.78 31.80 -44.39
C THR A 80 -31.88 31.34 -45.52
N ALA A 81 -32.14 30.15 -46.05
CA ALA A 81 -31.50 29.60 -47.25
C ALA A 81 -32.34 29.75 -48.54
N THR A 82 -33.51 30.41 -48.44
CA THR A 82 -34.44 30.63 -49.56
C THR A 82 -34.71 32.13 -49.76
N GLY A 83 -35.05 32.52 -50.99
CA GLY A 83 -35.24 33.91 -51.41
C GLY A 83 -33.98 34.59 -51.94
N SER A 84 -34.13 35.62 -52.77
CA SER A 84 -33.06 36.50 -53.24
C SER A 84 -33.55 37.94 -53.13
N LEU A 85 -32.64 38.86 -52.85
CA LEU A 85 -32.99 40.28 -52.86
C LEU A 85 -33.28 40.74 -54.29
N ASN A 86 -34.19 41.70 -54.43
CA ASN A 86 -34.41 42.40 -55.68
C ASN A 86 -33.22 43.33 -56.02
N ALA A 87 -33.06 43.64 -57.30
CA ALA A 87 -31.97 44.46 -57.82
C ALA A 87 -32.09 45.96 -57.47
N ASP A 88 -33.25 46.40 -56.99
CA ASP A 88 -33.54 47.77 -56.58
C ASP A 88 -33.31 48.02 -55.09
N THR A 89 -32.70 47.06 -54.39
CA THR A 89 -32.31 47.22 -52.99
C THR A 89 -31.00 48.00 -52.87
N THR A 90 -30.87 48.78 -51.80
CA THR A 90 -29.63 49.50 -51.45
C THR A 90 -29.29 49.23 -50.00
N PHE A 91 -28.00 49.04 -49.72
CA PHE A 91 -27.49 48.84 -48.37
C PHE A 91 -26.27 49.70 -48.13
N LYS A 92 -26.24 50.38 -46.99
CA LYS A 92 -25.14 51.21 -46.54
C LYS A 92 -24.64 50.76 -45.19
N ILE A 93 -23.32 50.78 -45.00
CA ILE A 93 -22.66 50.49 -43.73
C ILE A 93 -21.73 51.66 -43.40
N TYR A 94 -21.87 52.19 -42.19
CA TYR A 94 -20.97 53.20 -41.64
C TYR A 94 -20.30 52.66 -40.38
N LEU A 95 -19.01 52.96 -40.23
CA LEU A 95 -18.21 52.58 -39.05
C LEU A 95 -17.60 53.83 -38.40
N LYS A 96 -17.55 53.84 -37.07
CA LYS A 96 -17.03 54.97 -36.28
C LYS A 96 -16.34 54.49 -35.00
N ASN A 97 -15.11 54.95 -34.80
CA ASN A 97 -14.41 54.80 -33.52
C ASN A 97 -15.11 55.72 -32.51
N THR A 98 -15.46 55.21 -31.34
CA THR A 98 -16.13 55.99 -30.30
C THR A 98 -15.67 55.59 -28.90
N ALA A 99 -15.63 56.55 -27.99
CA ALA A 99 -15.47 56.29 -26.56
C ALA A 99 -16.83 56.03 -25.87
N ALA A 100 -17.95 56.31 -26.55
CA ALA A 100 -19.29 56.11 -26.00
C ALA A 100 -19.57 54.61 -25.81
N VAL A 101 -20.26 54.28 -24.71
CA VAL A 101 -20.68 52.91 -24.39
C VAL A 101 -22.13 52.62 -24.81
N ASP A 102 -22.92 53.66 -25.09
CA ASP A 102 -24.28 53.61 -25.63
C ASP A 102 -24.61 54.92 -26.42
N PHE A 103 -25.80 55.01 -27.00
CA PHE A 103 -26.28 56.20 -27.72
C PHE A 103 -27.07 57.18 -26.83
N GLY A 104 -27.08 57.00 -25.50
CA GLY A 104 -27.87 57.80 -24.58
C GLY A 104 -29.39 57.55 -24.63
N ALA A 105 -30.10 58.17 -23.68
CA ALA A 105 -31.55 58.04 -23.52
C ALA A 105 -32.35 58.76 -24.63
N THR A 106 -31.81 59.84 -25.18
CA THR A 106 -32.38 60.54 -26.34
C THR A 106 -32.04 59.80 -27.64
N SER A 107 -32.91 59.89 -28.64
CA SER A 107 -32.65 59.33 -29.96
C SER A 107 -31.49 60.06 -30.64
N PRO A 108 -30.43 59.35 -31.08
CA PRO A 108 -29.37 59.99 -31.85
C PRO A 108 -29.92 60.43 -33.22
N ASP A 109 -29.48 61.60 -33.67
CA ASP A 109 -29.78 62.08 -35.01
C ASP A 109 -28.89 61.36 -36.02
N TRP A 110 -29.50 60.56 -36.89
CA TRP A 110 -28.90 59.78 -37.95
C TRP A 110 -27.99 60.61 -38.85
N ALA A 111 -28.42 61.79 -39.29
CA ALA A 111 -27.61 62.63 -40.17
C ALA A 111 -26.33 63.08 -39.45
N THR A 112 -26.45 63.46 -38.18
CA THR A 112 -25.32 63.85 -37.32
C THR A 112 -24.38 62.66 -37.07
N GLU A 113 -24.92 61.50 -36.67
CA GLU A 113 -24.09 60.31 -36.39
C GLU A 113 -23.36 59.81 -37.63
N THR A 114 -24.04 59.71 -38.78
CA THR A 114 -23.43 59.22 -40.02
C THR A 114 -22.49 60.24 -40.67
N SER A 115 -22.70 61.55 -40.47
CA SER A 115 -21.78 62.58 -40.98
C SER A 115 -20.39 62.52 -40.35
N THR A 116 -20.28 61.94 -39.15
CA THR A 116 -19.02 61.76 -38.41
C THR A 116 -18.51 60.32 -38.46
N ALA A 117 -19.22 59.43 -39.17
CA ALA A 117 -18.82 58.05 -39.42
C ALA A 117 -18.23 57.90 -40.82
N THR A 118 -17.43 56.85 -41.03
CA THR A 118 -16.91 56.51 -42.36
C THR A 118 -17.93 55.65 -43.07
N LEU A 119 -18.43 56.08 -44.24
CA LEU A 119 -19.22 55.24 -45.13
C LEU A 119 -18.30 54.21 -45.79
N VAL A 120 -18.43 52.94 -45.38
CA VAL A 120 -17.53 51.86 -45.83
C VAL A 120 -18.15 50.98 -46.91
N TYR A 121 -19.48 50.96 -47.02
CA TYR A 121 -20.21 50.21 -48.05
C TYR A 121 -21.44 51.02 -48.47
N ASP A 122 -21.66 51.19 -49.78
CA ASP A 122 -22.87 51.79 -50.37
C ASP A 122 -23.10 51.15 -51.74
N SER A 123 -23.93 50.11 -51.79
CA SER A 123 -24.20 49.37 -53.02
C SER A 123 -25.47 48.55 -52.93
N ASN A 124 -25.88 47.96 -54.04
CA ASN A 124 -26.90 46.92 -54.07
C ASN A 124 -26.36 45.63 -53.39
N PRO A 125 -26.95 45.16 -52.28
CA PRO A 125 -26.48 43.99 -51.53
C PRO A 125 -26.84 42.64 -52.17
N GLN A 126 -27.61 42.60 -53.27
CA GLN A 126 -28.16 41.37 -53.85
C GLN A 126 -27.11 40.26 -54.05
N THR A 127 -25.98 40.58 -54.69
CA THR A 127 -24.90 39.61 -54.95
C THR A 127 -24.23 39.13 -53.66
N ALA A 128 -23.96 40.05 -52.73
CA ALA A 128 -23.32 39.74 -51.44
C ALA A 128 -24.20 38.86 -50.55
N VAL A 129 -25.51 39.08 -50.58
CA VAL A 129 -26.50 38.35 -49.77
C VAL A 129 -26.79 36.96 -50.34
N GLY A 130 -26.78 36.81 -51.67
CA GLY A 130 -27.01 35.54 -52.38
C GLY A 130 -28.35 34.88 -52.04
N SER A 131 -28.39 33.55 -51.98
CA SER A 131 -29.56 32.76 -51.56
C SER A 131 -29.30 31.88 -50.31
N ASN A 132 -28.06 31.48 -50.06
CA ASN A 132 -27.71 30.56 -48.97
C ASN A 132 -27.73 31.24 -47.58
N ALA A 133 -27.90 30.47 -46.50
CA ALA A 133 -27.72 30.98 -45.13
C ALA A 133 -26.24 31.24 -44.78
N GLY A 134 -25.97 31.84 -43.61
CA GLY A 134 -24.61 32.06 -43.09
C GLY A 134 -24.13 33.52 -43.19
N TYR A 135 -22.86 33.75 -42.81
CA TYR A 135 -22.24 35.08 -42.88
C TYR A 135 -22.13 35.56 -44.33
N LYS A 136 -22.59 36.79 -44.58
CA LYS A 136 -22.56 37.46 -45.87
C LYS A 136 -21.57 38.60 -45.82
N GLN A 137 -20.57 38.53 -46.70
CA GLN A 137 -19.48 39.50 -46.77
C GLN A 137 -19.93 40.76 -47.51
N PHE A 138 -19.72 41.90 -46.89
CA PHE A 138 -19.85 43.21 -47.51
C PHE A 138 -18.46 43.82 -47.57
N VAL A 139 -17.81 43.68 -48.72
CA VAL A 139 -16.46 44.20 -48.98
C VAL A 139 -16.52 45.72 -49.01
N HIS A 140 -15.68 46.37 -48.20
CA HIS A 140 -15.69 47.82 -48.08
C HIS A 140 -15.09 48.50 -49.31
N THR A 141 -15.70 49.60 -49.75
CA THR A 141 -15.14 50.48 -50.78
C THR A 141 -14.03 51.37 -50.23
N VAL A 142 -14.03 51.60 -48.91
CA VAL A 142 -12.98 52.30 -48.16
C VAL A 142 -12.70 51.51 -46.89
N SER A 143 -11.45 51.08 -46.70
CA SER A 143 -11.05 50.38 -45.47
C SER A 143 -11.17 51.30 -44.26
N PHE A 144 -11.70 50.78 -43.17
CA PHE A 144 -11.90 51.53 -41.94
C PHE A 144 -10.77 51.28 -40.94
N ASN A 145 -10.06 52.34 -40.56
CA ASN A 145 -8.99 52.26 -39.56
C ASN A 145 -9.60 52.13 -38.15
N TYR A 146 -9.54 50.95 -37.56
CA TYR A 146 -10.00 50.71 -36.20
C TYR A 146 -8.93 51.11 -35.18
N THR A 147 -9.29 52.03 -34.28
CA THR A 147 -8.39 52.48 -33.21
C THR A 147 -8.41 51.47 -32.06
N ALA A 148 -7.27 50.84 -31.78
CA ALA A 148 -7.15 49.88 -30.69
C ALA A 148 -7.65 50.46 -29.36
N GLY A 149 -8.49 49.71 -28.65
CA GLY A 149 -9.09 50.14 -27.37
C GLY A 149 -10.33 51.04 -27.50
N SER A 150 -10.69 51.47 -28.71
CA SER A 150 -11.95 52.21 -28.96
C SER A 150 -13.15 51.25 -29.02
N ASN A 151 -14.34 51.70 -28.61
CA ASN A 151 -15.58 51.01 -29.00
C ASN A 151 -15.83 51.27 -30.49
N LEU A 152 -16.61 50.39 -31.13
CA LEU A 152 -16.98 50.51 -32.53
C LEU A 152 -18.48 50.74 -32.66
N ALA A 153 -18.88 51.92 -33.11
CA ALA A 153 -20.26 52.19 -33.51
C ALA A 153 -20.46 51.75 -34.96
N VAL A 154 -21.50 50.96 -35.19
CA VAL A 154 -21.88 50.42 -36.50
C VAL A 154 -23.27 50.94 -36.84
N PHE A 155 -23.40 51.56 -38.01
CA PHE A 155 -24.68 52.05 -38.53
C PHE A 155 -24.96 51.37 -39.86
N VAL A 156 -26.18 50.88 -40.03
CA VAL A 156 -26.63 50.26 -41.27
C VAL A 156 -27.94 50.86 -41.73
N GLU A 157 -28.05 51.09 -43.04
CA GLU A 157 -29.26 51.58 -43.70
C GLU A 157 -29.58 50.67 -44.88
N TYR A 158 -30.83 50.22 -44.95
CA TYR A 158 -31.32 49.39 -46.05
C TYR A 158 -32.60 49.99 -46.61
N THR A 159 -32.72 49.95 -47.93
CA THR A 159 -33.92 50.37 -48.64
C THR A 159 -34.30 49.36 -49.71
N GLN A 160 -35.60 49.16 -49.91
CA GLN A 160 -36.16 48.42 -51.02
C GLN A 160 -37.34 49.19 -51.62
N THR A 161 -37.45 49.24 -52.94
CA THR A 161 -38.59 49.92 -53.60
C THR A 161 -39.69 48.91 -53.94
N THR A 162 -39.31 47.74 -54.44
CA THR A 162 -40.20 46.65 -54.83
C THR A 162 -40.31 45.63 -53.69
N ALA A 163 -41.52 45.08 -53.50
CA ALA A 163 -41.75 43.97 -52.58
C ALA A 163 -40.86 42.77 -52.93
N GLN A 164 -40.20 42.17 -51.94
CA GLN A 164 -39.47 40.92 -52.13
C GLN A 164 -40.45 39.76 -52.39
N ALA A 165 -40.01 38.73 -53.11
CA ALA A 165 -40.81 37.53 -53.32
C ALA A 165 -41.09 36.77 -52.01
N THR A 166 -40.14 36.80 -51.07
CA THR A 166 -40.24 36.20 -49.73
C THR A 166 -39.48 37.05 -48.72
N ASN A 167 -39.88 37.01 -47.46
CA ASN A 167 -39.13 37.61 -46.38
C ASN A 167 -37.74 36.95 -46.23
N ILE A 168 -36.68 37.75 -46.08
CA ILE A 168 -35.34 37.27 -45.75
C ILE A 168 -35.02 37.67 -44.32
N TYR A 169 -34.73 36.68 -43.47
CA TYR A 169 -34.46 36.87 -42.05
C TYR A 169 -32.97 36.88 -41.75
N TRP A 170 -32.58 37.71 -40.78
CA TRP A 170 -31.20 37.87 -40.32
C TRP A 170 -31.10 37.58 -38.84
N GLN A 171 -29.92 37.09 -38.44
CA GLN A 171 -29.68 36.70 -37.06
C GLN A 171 -29.23 37.87 -36.21
N TYR A 172 -29.72 37.88 -34.98
CA TYR A 172 -29.37 38.86 -33.95
C TYR A 172 -29.18 38.17 -32.60
N GLU A 173 -28.45 38.82 -31.71
CA GLU A 173 -28.24 38.41 -30.33
C GLU A 173 -28.91 39.36 -29.35
N TYR A 174 -29.31 38.80 -28.21
CA TYR A 174 -30.12 39.50 -27.22
C TYR A 174 -29.77 39.11 -25.78
N VAL A 175 -28.73 38.30 -25.57
CA VAL A 175 -28.35 37.79 -24.24
C VAL A 175 -26.96 38.26 -23.84
N GLY A 176 -26.77 38.47 -22.55
CA GLY A 176 -25.45 38.72 -21.97
C GLY A 176 -24.58 37.46 -21.96
N PRO A 177 -23.25 37.59 -21.89
CA PRO A 177 -22.47 38.84 -21.78
C PRO A 177 -22.18 39.54 -23.12
N CYS A 178 -22.54 38.95 -24.28
CA CYS A 178 -22.19 39.52 -25.58
C CYS A 178 -22.96 40.81 -25.89
N VAL A 179 -24.17 40.94 -25.36
CA VAL A 179 -25.00 42.13 -25.39
C VAL A 179 -25.27 42.63 -23.97
N ASN A 180 -25.27 43.95 -23.77
CA ASN A 180 -25.68 44.54 -22.49
C ASN A 180 -27.21 44.50 -22.35
N THR A 181 -27.73 43.48 -21.65
CA THR A 181 -29.17 43.28 -21.43
C THR A 181 -29.79 44.29 -20.46
N SER A 182 -28.97 45.07 -19.75
CA SER A 182 -29.42 46.08 -18.78
C SER A 182 -29.47 47.49 -19.37
N ASN A 183 -28.99 47.69 -20.61
CA ASN A 183 -28.94 49.00 -21.27
C ASN A 183 -29.53 48.95 -22.68
N SER A 184 -30.77 49.40 -22.82
CA SER A 184 -31.51 49.47 -24.09
C SER A 184 -31.06 50.61 -25.02
N ASN A 185 -30.05 51.40 -24.62
CA ASN A 185 -29.48 52.47 -25.46
C ASN A 185 -28.25 52.00 -26.25
N THR A 186 -27.79 50.76 -26.06
CA THR A 186 -26.66 50.19 -26.80
C THR A 186 -26.99 49.87 -28.26
N THR A 187 -28.27 49.71 -28.59
CA THR A 187 -28.78 49.61 -29.96
C THR A 187 -30.03 50.49 -30.17
N LYS A 188 -30.14 51.12 -31.34
CA LYS A 188 -31.31 51.88 -31.79
C LYS A 188 -31.72 51.39 -33.17
N TYR A 189 -33.02 51.38 -33.46
CA TYR A 189 -33.53 50.94 -34.77
C TYR A 189 -34.71 51.79 -35.23
N GLU A 190 -34.92 51.85 -36.54
CA GLU A 190 -36.11 52.42 -37.17
C GLU A 190 -36.54 51.55 -38.35
N ASN A 191 -37.80 51.11 -38.37
CA ASN A 191 -38.33 50.23 -39.41
C ASN A 191 -39.70 50.69 -39.93
N THR A 192 -39.74 51.88 -40.53
CA THR A 192 -40.96 52.48 -41.06
C THR A 192 -41.01 52.38 -42.57
N THR A 193 -42.21 52.35 -43.15
CA THR A 193 -42.44 52.45 -44.60
C THR A 193 -42.43 53.91 -45.10
N GLY A 194 -42.29 54.88 -44.17
CA GLY A 194 -42.33 56.31 -44.42
C GLY A 194 -40.98 56.93 -44.78
N ALA A 195 -40.93 58.26 -44.87
CA ALA A 195 -39.68 58.98 -45.07
C ALA A 195 -38.74 58.77 -43.87
N PHE A 196 -37.45 58.59 -44.17
CA PHE A 196 -36.43 58.46 -43.14
C PHE A 196 -36.40 59.69 -42.25
N THR A 197 -36.54 59.48 -40.94
CA THR A 197 -36.45 60.60 -40.01
C THR A 197 -34.99 60.90 -39.68
N GLY A 198 -34.73 62.14 -39.26
CA GLY A 198 -33.43 62.52 -38.73
C GLY A 198 -33.07 61.72 -37.46
N ALA A 199 -34.03 61.25 -36.65
CA ALA A 199 -33.76 60.67 -35.34
C ALA A 199 -34.35 59.24 -35.18
N LEU A 200 -33.56 58.28 -34.67
CA LEU A 200 -34.02 56.89 -34.51
C LEU A 200 -35.07 56.75 -33.37
N PRO A 201 -36.35 56.43 -33.63
CA PRO A 201 -37.43 56.56 -32.66
C PRO A 201 -37.61 55.33 -31.74
N SER A 202 -36.77 54.28 -31.84
CA SER A 202 -36.91 53.05 -31.03
C SER A 202 -35.60 52.61 -30.35
N SER A 203 -35.71 52.14 -29.11
CA SER A 203 -34.61 51.61 -28.29
C SER A 203 -34.64 50.08 -28.20
N ASN A 204 -33.46 49.44 -28.18
CA ASN A 204 -33.31 48.00 -28.01
C ASN A 204 -31.92 47.61 -27.50
N TYR A 205 -31.79 46.48 -26.82
CA TYR A 205 -30.46 45.90 -26.55
C TYR A 205 -29.99 44.93 -27.65
N ARG A 206 -30.86 44.49 -28.56
CA ARG A 206 -30.55 43.45 -29.56
C ARG A 206 -29.52 43.91 -30.60
N ARG A 207 -28.49 43.11 -30.88
CA ARG A 207 -27.42 43.41 -31.85
C ARG A 207 -27.39 42.40 -33.00
N PRO A 208 -27.26 42.80 -34.28
CA PRO A 208 -27.04 41.87 -35.39
C PRO A 208 -25.76 41.05 -35.22
N PHE A 209 -25.78 39.77 -35.62
CA PHE A 209 -24.57 38.95 -35.66
C PHE A 209 -23.58 39.55 -36.66
N ILE A 210 -22.36 39.84 -36.21
CA ILE A 210 -21.37 40.59 -36.98
C ILE A 210 -19.98 39.96 -36.93
N ALA A 211 -19.27 40.01 -38.05
CA ALA A 211 -17.86 39.64 -38.17
C ALA A 211 -17.15 40.63 -39.11
N PHE A 212 -15.83 40.61 -39.13
CA PHE A 212 -14.98 41.54 -39.86
C PHE A 212 -13.81 40.84 -40.53
N ASP A 213 -13.46 41.30 -41.72
CA ASP A 213 -12.12 41.07 -42.27
C ASP A 213 -11.22 42.19 -41.77
N VAL A 214 -10.07 41.83 -41.20
CA VAL A 214 -9.09 42.81 -40.71
C VAL A 214 -7.73 42.60 -41.34
N ALA A 215 -7.26 43.62 -42.05
CA ALA A 215 -5.90 43.70 -42.57
C ALA A 215 -5.00 44.39 -41.55
N SER A 216 -3.86 43.78 -41.21
CA SER A 216 -2.88 44.41 -40.32
C SER A 216 -2.28 45.66 -40.97
N THR A 217 -2.07 46.72 -40.17
CA THR A 217 -1.42 47.96 -40.63
C THR A 217 0.04 48.07 -40.20
N THR A 218 0.52 47.13 -39.38
CA THR A 218 1.85 47.14 -38.79
C THR A 218 2.47 45.74 -38.83
N ALA A 219 3.79 45.66 -38.73
CA ALA A 219 4.46 44.38 -38.51
C ALA A 219 4.03 43.81 -37.14
N PRO A 220 4.04 42.48 -36.94
CA PRO A 220 3.63 41.88 -35.67
C PRO A 220 4.55 42.28 -34.52
N GLY A 221 4.06 42.16 -33.29
CA GLY A 221 4.90 42.25 -32.09
C GLY A 221 5.81 41.03 -31.94
N CYS A 222 6.83 41.15 -31.09
CA CYS A 222 7.71 40.01 -30.78
C CYS A 222 6.98 38.94 -29.95
N THR A 223 7.43 37.70 -30.12
CA THR A 223 7.01 36.56 -29.28
C THR A 223 8.02 36.31 -28.16
N THR A 224 7.61 35.54 -27.16
CA THR A 224 8.47 35.04 -26.08
C THR A 224 8.67 33.54 -26.26
N ILE A 225 9.93 33.10 -26.28
CA ILE A 225 10.28 31.68 -26.26
C ILE A 225 9.96 31.12 -24.87
N THR A 226 9.21 30.03 -24.83
CA THR A 226 8.75 29.36 -23.60
C THR A 226 9.52 28.09 -23.31
N SER A 227 10.14 27.47 -24.31
CA SER A 227 11.02 26.31 -24.16
C SER A 227 12.10 26.31 -25.25
N PRO A 228 13.37 25.97 -24.93
CA PRO A 228 13.90 25.86 -23.58
C PRO A 228 13.85 27.23 -22.85
N THR A 229 13.91 27.21 -21.52
CA THR A 229 14.02 28.45 -20.75
C THR A 229 15.38 29.11 -20.97
N ALA A 230 15.46 30.43 -20.80
CA ALA A 230 16.74 31.15 -20.94
C ALA A 230 17.77 30.63 -19.93
N GLY A 231 18.95 30.25 -20.42
CA GLY A 231 20.04 29.65 -19.64
C GLY A 231 19.87 28.16 -19.38
N ALA A 232 18.91 27.48 -20.01
CA ALA A 232 18.72 26.04 -19.82
C ALA A 232 19.99 25.25 -20.20
N THR A 233 20.33 24.27 -19.38
CA THR A 233 21.40 23.29 -19.64
C THR A 233 20.81 21.95 -20.05
N ASN A 234 21.63 21.06 -20.62
CA ASN A 234 21.24 19.71 -21.05
C ASN A 234 20.11 19.69 -22.09
N VAL A 235 20.05 20.70 -22.95
CA VAL A 235 19.11 20.71 -24.08
C VAL A 235 19.65 19.78 -25.16
N VAL A 236 19.01 18.64 -25.37
CA VAL A 236 19.46 17.66 -26.37
C VAL A 236 18.92 17.94 -27.76
N ASN A 237 19.59 17.38 -28.75
CA ASN A 237 19.12 17.35 -30.13
C ASN A 237 17.74 16.66 -30.21
N GLY A 238 16.81 17.23 -30.99
CA GLY A 238 15.41 16.78 -31.09
C GLY A 238 14.43 17.50 -30.15
N ASN A 239 14.91 18.24 -29.14
CA ASN A 239 14.04 19.05 -28.29
C ASN A 239 13.25 20.10 -29.07
N ALA A 240 12.04 20.42 -28.62
CA ALA A 240 11.24 21.49 -29.21
C ALA A 240 11.64 22.87 -28.66
N LEU A 241 12.02 23.77 -29.56
CA LEU A 241 11.97 25.22 -29.34
C LEU A 241 10.50 25.66 -29.48
N ALA A 242 9.91 26.29 -28.47
CA ALA A 242 8.50 26.68 -28.43
C ALA A 242 8.32 28.15 -28.02
N TRP A 243 7.25 28.80 -28.51
CA TRP A 243 6.96 30.22 -28.24
C TRP A 243 5.45 30.54 -28.23
N ASN A 244 5.09 31.72 -27.73
CA ASN A 244 3.70 32.18 -27.70
C ASN A 244 3.18 32.60 -29.08
N ALA A 245 1.91 32.33 -29.39
CA ALA A 245 1.29 32.86 -30.60
C ALA A 245 1.10 34.38 -30.52
N VAL A 246 1.32 35.09 -31.63
CA VAL A 246 1.11 36.55 -31.76
C VAL A 246 0.05 36.83 -32.83
N ALA A 247 -0.81 37.82 -32.59
CA ALA A 247 -1.85 38.23 -33.53
C ALA A 247 -1.26 38.77 -34.84
N PHE A 248 -2.03 38.67 -35.94
CA PHE A 248 -1.66 39.15 -37.28
C PHE A 248 -0.37 38.54 -37.87
N VAL A 249 0.12 37.43 -37.34
CA VAL A 249 1.28 36.70 -37.86
C VAL A 249 0.87 35.79 -39.02
N THR A 250 1.67 35.77 -40.08
CA THR A 250 1.56 34.77 -41.17
C THR A 250 2.68 33.72 -41.13
N GLY A 251 3.77 33.99 -40.40
CA GLY A 251 4.74 32.97 -40.03
C GLY A 251 5.79 33.42 -39.01
N TYR A 252 6.67 32.52 -38.60
CA TYR A 252 7.77 32.81 -37.67
C TYR A 252 9.12 32.45 -38.31
N LYS A 253 10.09 33.35 -38.22
CA LYS A 253 11.47 33.10 -38.64
C LYS A 253 12.32 32.68 -37.44
N VAL A 254 12.95 31.52 -37.52
CA VAL A 254 13.81 30.98 -36.45
C VAL A 254 15.27 31.25 -36.77
N PHE A 255 16.01 31.73 -35.77
CA PHE A 255 17.45 31.98 -35.83
C PHE A 255 18.13 31.23 -34.68
N ILE A 256 19.15 30.43 -34.98
CA ILE A 256 19.94 29.69 -33.99
C ILE A 256 21.42 29.80 -34.38
N GLY A 257 22.28 30.16 -33.43
CA GLY A 257 23.72 30.22 -33.63
C GLY A 257 24.54 29.86 -32.40
N THR A 258 25.85 29.69 -32.59
CA THR A 258 26.82 29.33 -31.53
C THR A 258 27.42 30.54 -30.81
N THR A 259 27.14 31.76 -31.28
CA THR A 259 27.54 33.03 -30.67
C THR A 259 26.33 33.96 -30.48
N PRO A 260 26.33 34.90 -29.51
CA PRO A 260 25.25 35.88 -29.35
C PRO A 260 24.94 36.61 -30.66
N GLY A 261 23.66 36.64 -31.06
CA GLY A 261 23.21 37.23 -32.32
C GLY A 261 23.52 36.43 -33.59
N GLY A 262 24.24 35.30 -33.48
CA GLY A 262 24.61 34.43 -34.59
C GLY A 262 23.43 33.63 -35.17
N SER A 263 23.64 33.07 -36.35
CA SER A 263 22.64 32.27 -37.07
C SER A 263 23.26 31.14 -37.91
N ASP A 264 24.43 30.64 -37.49
CA ASP A 264 25.22 29.61 -38.17
C ASP A 264 24.57 28.21 -38.17
N VAL A 265 23.60 27.95 -37.29
CA VAL A 265 22.85 26.67 -37.24
C VAL A 265 21.53 26.78 -38.02
N VAL A 266 20.74 27.81 -37.73
CA VAL A 266 19.47 28.11 -38.42
C VAL A 266 19.44 29.59 -38.74
N ASN A 267 19.25 29.94 -40.02
CA ASN A 267 19.33 31.32 -40.48
C ASN A 267 18.03 31.85 -41.07
N GLY A 268 17.11 32.27 -40.21
CA GLY A 268 15.89 32.97 -40.61
C GLY A 268 14.86 32.10 -41.31
N THR A 269 14.88 30.79 -41.05
CA THR A 269 13.94 29.83 -41.63
C THR A 269 12.51 30.17 -41.23
N ASN A 270 11.65 30.49 -42.20
CA ASN A 270 10.22 30.73 -41.96
C ASN A 270 9.49 29.40 -41.81
N VAL A 271 8.99 29.11 -40.61
CA VAL A 271 8.30 27.84 -40.28
C VAL A 271 6.78 27.92 -40.46
N GLY A 272 6.27 29.02 -41.03
CA GLY A 272 4.83 29.27 -41.14
C GLY A 272 4.20 29.63 -39.79
N ASN A 273 2.87 29.66 -39.71
CA ASN A 273 2.14 30.04 -38.50
C ASN A 273 2.02 28.85 -37.53
N VAL A 274 3.16 28.42 -36.99
CA VAL A 274 3.29 27.39 -35.95
C VAL A 274 3.97 27.99 -34.72
N THR A 275 3.89 27.31 -33.59
CA THR A 275 4.47 27.76 -32.31
C THR A 275 5.61 26.89 -31.81
N THR A 276 6.12 25.99 -32.65
CA THR A 276 7.20 25.05 -32.31
C THR A 276 8.17 24.83 -33.46
N TYR A 277 9.41 24.46 -33.12
CA TYR A 277 10.47 24.06 -34.03
C TYR A 277 11.34 22.97 -33.39
N ALA A 278 11.60 21.86 -34.09
CA ALA A 278 12.47 20.80 -33.59
C ALA A 278 13.94 21.20 -33.76
N LEU A 279 14.68 21.26 -32.65
CA LEU A 279 16.11 21.53 -32.65
C LEU A 279 16.85 20.37 -33.33
N ALA A 280 17.68 20.68 -34.31
CA ALA A 280 18.46 19.72 -35.09
C ALA A 280 19.91 20.23 -35.26
N GLY A 281 20.87 19.32 -35.39
CA GLY A 281 22.27 19.68 -35.71
C GLY A 281 23.04 20.32 -34.55
N LEU A 282 22.61 20.08 -33.30
CA LEU A 282 23.32 20.57 -32.12
C LEU A 282 24.53 19.68 -31.81
N SER A 283 25.69 20.29 -31.61
CA SER A 283 26.91 19.65 -31.14
C SER A 283 26.89 19.54 -29.61
N PRO A 284 27.45 18.47 -29.03
CA PRO A 284 27.56 18.32 -27.57
C PRO A 284 28.45 19.41 -26.97
N SER A 285 28.32 19.65 -25.66
CA SER A 285 29.08 20.65 -24.89
C SER A 285 29.14 22.05 -25.51
N THR A 286 28.05 22.49 -26.14
CA THR A 286 27.99 23.74 -26.92
C THR A 286 26.84 24.63 -26.43
N THR A 287 27.11 25.93 -26.27
CA THR A 287 26.09 26.94 -25.98
C THR A 287 25.53 27.50 -27.28
N TYR A 288 24.20 27.56 -27.37
CA TYR A 288 23.44 28.07 -28.49
C TYR A 288 22.61 29.28 -28.08
N TYR A 289 22.36 30.14 -29.05
CA TYR A 289 21.58 31.36 -28.93
C TYR A 289 20.42 31.28 -29.92
N ALA A 290 19.18 31.43 -29.43
CA ALA A 290 17.98 31.30 -30.25
C ALA A 290 17.09 32.55 -30.18
N ARG A 291 16.62 32.99 -31.35
CA ARG A 291 15.68 34.09 -31.53
C ARG A 291 14.58 33.69 -32.50
N VAL A 292 13.34 34.03 -32.16
CA VAL A 292 12.17 33.81 -33.02
C VAL A 292 11.58 35.17 -33.38
N VAL A 293 11.41 35.40 -34.69
CA VAL A 293 10.92 36.67 -35.25
C VAL A 293 9.59 36.44 -35.97
N PRO A 294 8.46 36.86 -35.38
CA PRO A 294 7.17 36.83 -36.06
C PRO A 294 7.16 37.72 -37.30
N THR A 295 6.48 37.31 -38.37
CA THR A 295 6.44 38.02 -39.65
C THR A 295 5.03 38.03 -40.25
N ASN A 296 4.70 39.10 -40.98
CA ASN A 296 3.51 39.20 -41.81
C ASN A 296 3.79 39.93 -43.13
N ALA A 297 2.75 40.22 -43.92
CA ALA A 297 2.89 40.91 -45.21
C ALA A 297 3.41 42.37 -45.10
N ILE A 298 3.32 43.00 -43.91
CA ILE A 298 3.82 44.35 -43.64
C ILE A 298 5.32 44.31 -43.30
N GLY A 299 5.78 43.28 -42.60
CA GLY A 299 7.19 43.09 -42.30
C GLY A 299 7.46 42.14 -41.12
N ASP A 300 8.72 42.07 -40.74
CA ASP A 300 9.19 41.32 -39.59
C ASP A 300 9.08 42.15 -38.30
N ALA A 301 8.78 41.48 -37.19
CA ALA A 301 8.88 42.08 -35.86
C ALA A 301 10.31 42.56 -35.59
N THR A 302 10.47 43.73 -34.96
CA THR A 302 11.78 44.31 -34.64
C THR A 302 12.03 44.27 -33.13
N GLY A 303 13.30 44.09 -32.73
CA GLY A 303 13.70 44.10 -31.31
C GLY A 303 13.40 42.82 -30.53
N CYS A 304 13.19 41.68 -31.20
CA CYS A 304 12.88 40.43 -30.51
C CYS A 304 14.09 39.89 -29.73
N THR A 305 13.82 39.46 -28.50
CA THR A 305 14.84 39.01 -27.57
C THR A 305 15.37 37.62 -27.95
N GLU A 306 16.64 37.41 -27.65
CA GLU A 306 17.33 36.14 -27.81
C GLU A 306 17.43 35.45 -26.44
N ILE A 307 17.35 34.12 -26.43
CA ILE A 307 17.69 33.30 -25.27
C ILE A 307 18.97 32.53 -25.55
N SER A 308 19.66 32.08 -24.51
CA SER A 308 20.73 31.08 -24.62
C SER A 308 20.32 29.75 -23.99
N PHE A 309 20.90 28.65 -24.46
CA PHE A 309 20.81 27.33 -23.84
C PHE A 309 22.06 26.50 -24.18
N ALA A 310 22.36 25.45 -23.43
CA ALA A 310 23.53 24.59 -23.65
C ALA A 310 23.16 23.11 -23.81
N THR A 311 23.86 22.42 -24.71
CA THR A 311 23.79 20.95 -24.84
C THR A 311 24.54 20.26 -23.71
N PRO A 312 24.24 18.98 -23.39
CA PRO A 312 24.94 18.24 -22.34
C PRO A 312 26.45 18.18 -22.60
N ALA A 313 27.24 18.16 -21.51
CA ALA A 313 28.68 17.90 -21.59
C ALA A 313 28.95 16.44 -21.96
N ILE A 314 30.06 16.20 -22.67
CA ILE A 314 30.53 14.84 -22.97
C ILE A 314 31.03 14.22 -21.65
N PRO A 315 30.57 13.00 -21.27
CA PRO A 315 31.10 12.30 -20.11
C PRO A 315 32.62 12.10 -20.18
N ALA A 316 33.32 12.15 -19.05
CA ALA A 316 34.77 12.00 -19.03
C ALA A 316 35.24 10.63 -19.55
N ASN A 317 34.39 9.61 -19.42
CA ASN A 317 34.62 8.23 -19.82
C ASN A 317 33.87 7.84 -21.10
N ASP A 318 33.61 8.80 -21.98
CA ASP A 318 33.01 8.58 -23.31
C ASP A 318 33.87 7.66 -24.19
N GLU A 319 35.18 7.69 -24.00
CA GLU A 319 36.14 6.93 -24.79
C GLU A 319 36.80 5.81 -23.97
N CYS A 320 37.09 4.67 -24.61
CA CYS A 320 37.78 3.54 -23.99
C CYS A 320 39.10 3.93 -23.31
N SER A 321 39.84 4.89 -23.87
CA SER A 321 41.10 5.36 -23.29
C SER A 321 40.93 6.02 -21.92
N ASN A 322 39.74 6.51 -21.62
CA ASN A 322 39.38 7.18 -20.37
C ASN A 322 38.43 6.32 -19.52
N ALA A 323 38.40 5.01 -19.77
CA ALA A 323 37.56 4.08 -19.03
C ALA A 323 37.77 4.19 -17.52
N VAL A 324 36.69 4.33 -16.76
CA VAL A 324 36.76 4.38 -15.29
C VAL A 324 37.12 3.00 -14.76
N ALA A 325 38.21 2.90 -14.01
CA ALA A 325 38.61 1.64 -13.37
C ALA A 325 37.66 1.28 -12.22
N LEU A 326 37.10 0.08 -12.27
CA LEU A 326 36.24 -0.52 -11.26
C LEU A 326 37.04 -1.45 -10.36
N THR A 327 36.68 -1.44 -9.07
CA THR A 327 37.21 -2.38 -8.09
C THR A 327 36.37 -3.67 -8.14
N VAL A 328 37.02 -4.80 -8.35
CA VAL A 328 36.35 -6.11 -8.30
C VAL A 328 36.13 -6.51 -6.84
N ASN A 329 34.87 -6.73 -6.45
CA ASN A 329 34.53 -7.25 -5.14
C ASN A 329 34.80 -8.75 -5.08
N SER A 330 35.40 -9.24 -3.99
CA SER A 330 35.78 -10.65 -3.83
C SER A 330 34.61 -11.60 -3.54
N ASN A 331 33.40 -11.06 -3.39
CA ASN A 331 32.17 -11.80 -3.17
C ASN A 331 31.04 -11.20 -4.02
N ASP A 332 29.83 -11.73 -3.86
CA ASP A 332 28.59 -11.36 -4.54
C ASP A 332 28.00 -10.02 -4.08
N VAL A 333 28.64 -9.34 -3.11
CA VAL A 333 28.17 -8.07 -2.57
C VAL A 333 28.96 -6.92 -3.19
N CYS A 334 28.23 -5.93 -3.71
CA CYS A 334 28.84 -4.68 -4.12
C CYS A 334 29.21 -3.84 -2.88
N ALA A 335 30.48 -3.85 -2.48
CA ALA A 335 30.92 -3.11 -1.31
C ALA A 335 30.83 -1.59 -1.54
N THR A 336 30.63 -0.84 -0.45
CA THR A 336 30.53 0.62 -0.50
C THR A 336 31.81 1.22 -1.10
N GLY A 337 31.67 2.00 -2.18
CA GLY A 337 32.81 2.61 -2.88
C GLY A 337 33.42 1.75 -3.99
N SER A 338 32.94 0.52 -4.19
CA SER A 338 33.37 -0.36 -5.30
C SER A 338 32.55 -0.17 -6.58
N SER A 339 31.42 0.54 -6.49
CA SER A 339 30.59 0.89 -7.65
C SER A 339 30.93 2.27 -8.21
N ALA A 340 30.63 2.47 -9.48
CA ALA A 340 30.75 3.76 -10.14
C ALA A 340 29.40 4.22 -10.70
N ALA A 341 29.13 5.52 -10.63
CA ALA A 341 27.99 6.13 -11.29
C ALA A 341 28.31 6.38 -12.77
N GLY A 342 27.32 6.20 -13.64
CA GLY A 342 27.40 6.42 -15.07
C GLY A 342 26.19 7.16 -15.62
N ASN A 343 26.36 7.81 -16.77
CA ASN A 343 25.26 8.39 -17.54
C ASN A 343 25.66 8.46 -19.01
N THR A 344 24.78 8.04 -19.90
CA THR A 344 24.99 8.13 -21.35
C THR A 344 24.55 9.48 -21.94
N LEU A 345 23.93 10.36 -21.14
CA LEU A 345 23.52 11.68 -21.59
C LEU A 345 24.73 12.52 -22.04
N GLY A 346 24.76 12.87 -23.33
CA GLY A 346 25.84 13.63 -23.94
C GLY A 346 27.01 12.78 -24.44
N ALA A 347 26.96 11.46 -24.23
CA ALA A 347 27.94 10.52 -24.77
C ALA A 347 27.84 10.40 -26.29
N THR A 348 28.96 10.06 -26.93
CA THR A 348 29.05 9.78 -28.35
C THR A 348 29.08 8.27 -28.60
N GLU A 349 29.03 7.84 -29.86
CA GLU A 349 29.24 6.43 -30.21
C GLU A 349 30.73 6.22 -30.52
N SER A 350 31.49 5.71 -29.55
CA SER A 350 32.92 5.43 -29.71
C SER A 350 33.22 4.10 -30.43
N LEU A 351 32.28 3.14 -30.46
CA LEU A 351 32.41 1.87 -31.17
C LEU A 351 31.06 1.39 -31.74
N ALA A 352 31.02 0.77 -32.92
CA ALA A 352 29.77 0.15 -33.39
C ALA A 352 29.38 -1.06 -32.50
N ALA A 353 28.09 -1.29 -32.28
CA ALA A 353 27.57 -2.37 -31.43
C ALA A 353 27.92 -3.82 -31.88
N THR A 354 28.58 -4.03 -33.02
CA THR A 354 28.93 -5.37 -33.51
C THR A 354 30.00 -6.06 -32.64
N PRO A 355 29.87 -7.34 -32.23
CA PRO A 355 28.86 -8.34 -32.64
C PRO A 355 27.60 -8.40 -31.76
N CYS A 356 27.46 -7.53 -30.77
CA CYS A 356 26.26 -7.51 -29.92
C CYS A 356 25.03 -7.06 -30.73
N THR A 357 23.85 -7.57 -30.33
CA THR A 357 22.58 -7.08 -30.87
C THR A 357 22.26 -5.72 -30.28
N GLY A 358 21.67 -4.84 -31.09
CA GLY A 358 21.36 -3.46 -30.72
C GLY A 358 22.03 -2.48 -31.68
N VAL A 359 21.60 -1.23 -31.61
CA VAL A 359 22.26 -0.11 -32.25
C VAL A 359 22.74 0.76 -31.09
N SER A 360 24.03 1.04 -31.01
CA SER A 360 24.57 2.01 -30.07
C SER A 360 24.51 3.40 -30.68
N ASN A 361 24.17 4.40 -29.91
CA ASN A 361 24.32 5.81 -30.30
C ASN A 361 24.96 6.66 -29.19
N ASP A 362 25.10 6.11 -27.98
CA ASP A 362 25.67 6.74 -26.80
C ASP A 362 26.39 5.71 -25.92
N ASP A 363 27.72 5.77 -25.76
CA ASP A 363 28.44 4.81 -24.93
C ASP A 363 29.41 5.42 -23.92
N VAL A 364 29.54 4.75 -22.77
CA VAL A 364 30.51 5.10 -21.73
C VAL A 364 31.28 3.87 -21.27
N TRP A 365 32.52 4.09 -20.86
CA TRP A 365 33.49 3.04 -20.65
C TRP A 365 33.95 2.90 -19.20
N TYR A 366 34.15 1.64 -18.82
CA TYR A 366 34.73 1.19 -17.57
C TYR A 366 35.77 0.12 -17.85
N SER A 367 36.60 -0.19 -16.86
CA SER A 367 37.55 -1.29 -16.94
C SER A 367 37.69 -1.99 -15.59
N PHE A 368 38.12 -3.24 -15.57
CA PHE A 368 38.46 -3.96 -14.35
C PHE A 368 39.58 -4.97 -14.60
N VAL A 369 40.34 -5.31 -13.56
CA VAL A 369 41.35 -6.38 -13.61
C VAL A 369 40.73 -7.64 -13.04
N ALA A 370 40.69 -8.72 -13.83
CA ALA A 370 40.06 -9.97 -13.41
C ALA A 370 40.82 -10.60 -12.22
N THR A 371 40.12 -10.85 -11.11
CA THR A 371 40.68 -11.54 -9.91
C THR A 371 40.32 -13.04 -9.85
N SER A 372 39.43 -13.47 -10.74
CA SER A 372 38.87 -14.82 -10.89
C SER A 372 38.58 -15.07 -12.38
N PRO A 373 38.52 -16.34 -12.85
CA PRO A 373 38.11 -16.69 -14.21
C PRO A 373 36.67 -16.29 -14.57
N SER A 374 35.86 -15.92 -13.58
CA SER A 374 34.50 -15.41 -13.76
C SER A 374 34.18 -14.25 -12.82
N HIS A 375 33.36 -13.31 -13.30
CA HIS A 375 32.80 -12.18 -12.53
C HIS A 375 31.35 -11.92 -12.95
N VAL A 376 30.58 -11.29 -12.08
CA VAL A 376 29.26 -10.76 -12.40
C VAL A 376 29.36 -9.24 -12.54
N ILE A 377 28.83 -8.71 -13.63
CA ILE A 377 28.69 -7.28 -13.85
C ILE A 377 27.22 -6.93 -13.65
N THR A 378 26.96 -5.91 -12.83
CA THR A 378 25.61 -5.46 -12.49
C THR A 378 25.46 -3.97 -12.72
N LEU A 379 24.41 -3.60 -13.47
CA LEU A 379 23.85 -2.27 -13.60
C LEU A 379 22.63 -2.14 -12.66
N SER A 380 22.58 -1.05 -11.91
CA SER A 380 21.53 -0.76 -10.93
C SER A 380 21.19 0.73 -10.93
N ASN A 381 20.13 1.12 -10.21
CA ASN A 381 19.68 2.52 -10.10
C ASN A 381 19.52 3.22 -11.47
N ILE A 382 18.93 2.51 -12.44
CA ILE A 382 18.80 3.02 -13.81
C ILE A 382 17.66 4.05 -13.85
N VAL A 383 17.96 5.26 -14.30
CA VAL A 383 17.00 6.37 -14.41
C VAL A 383 17.17 7.05 -15.76
N SER A 384 16.06 7.22 -16.50
CA SER A 384 16.03 7.93 -17.78
C SER A 384 16.50 9.38 -17.62
N THR A 385 17.41 9.81 -18.49
CA THR A 385 17.97 11.18 -18.52
C THR A 385 17.83 11.84 -19.89
N GLY A 386 17.49 11.08 -20.93
CA GLY A 386 17.20 11.57 -22.28
C GLY A 386 15.78 12.13 -22.46
N VAL A 387 15.48 12.60 -23.66
CA VAL A 387 14.15 13.12 -24.07
C VAL A 387 13.18 12.02 -24.47
N THR A 388 13.72 10.88 -24.89
CA THR A 388 12.95 9.64 -25.00
C THR A 388 13.19 8.84 -23.73
N SER A 389 12.10 8.51 -23.05
CA SER A 389 12.15 7.73 -21.82
C SER A 389 12.71 6.34 -22.08
N THR A 390 13.80 5.97 -21.41
CA THR A 390 14.33 4.61 -21.42
C THR A 390 14.92 4.23 -20.05
N THR A 391 14.82 2.96 -19.70
CA THR A 391 15.62 2.33 -18.64
C THR A 391 16.30 1.06 -19.17
N ASP A 392 16.28 0.90 -20.49
CA ASP A 392 16.81 -0.27 -21.17
C ASP A 392 18.28 -0.03 -21.51
N MET A 393 19.15 -0.80 -20.86
CA MET A 393 20.60 -0.62 -20.87
C MET A 393 21.24 -1.89 -21.37
N TYR A 394 22.28 -1.74 -22.18
CA TYR A 394 23.10 -2.84 -22.65
C TYR A 394 24.51 -2.68 -22.11
N PHE A 395 25.18 -3.79 -21.81
CA PHE A 395 26.62 -3.78 -21.58
C PHE A 395 27.36 -4.86 -22.35
N GLN A 396 28.60 -4.54 -22.70
CA GLN A 396 29.52 -5.41 -23.42
C GLN A 396 30.84 -5.49 -22.67
N VAL A 397 31.33 -6.71 -22.47
CA VAL A 397 32.66 -6.97 -21.91
C VAL A 397 33.63 -7.27 -23.05
N LEU A 398 34.76 -6.58 -23.08
CA LEU A 398 35.77 -6.71 -24.11
C LEU A 398 37.16 -6.97 -23.52
N SER A 399 37.99 -7.66 -24.28
CA SER A 399 39.41 -7.92 -23.99
C SER A 399 40.32 -7.25 -25.02
N GLY A 400 41.60 -7.07 -24.69
CA GLY A 400 42.60 -6.45 -25.56
C GLY A 400 42.92 -5.00 -25.15
N SER A 401 43.31 -4.17 -26.11
CA SER A 401 43.61 -2.75 -25.91
C SER A 401 42.66 -1.89 -26.72
N CYS A 402 42.37 -0.66 -26.26
CA CYS A 402 41.55 0.29 -27.01
C CYS A 402 42.07 0.43 -28.47
N GLY A 403 41.14 0.36 -29.44
CA GLY A 403 41.45 0.30 -30.87
C GLY A 403 41.63 -1.11 -31.47
N ALA A 404 41.78 -2.14 -30.63
CA ALA A 404 41.89 -3.55 -31.04
C ALA A 404 41.18 -4.49 -30.04
N LEU A 405 39.98 -4.10 -29.60
CA LEU A 405 39.19 -4.85 -28.62
C LEU A 405 38.45 -6.03 -29.26
N THR A 406 38.32 -7.12 -28.50
CA THR A 406 37.55 -8.31 -28.88
C THR A 406 36.44 -8.56 -27.87
N SER A 407 35.21 -8.75 -28.37
CA SER A 407 34.03 -9.02 -27.53
C SER A 407 34.17 -10.36 -26.79
N VAL A 408 33.89 -10.35 -25.48
CA VAL A 408 33.86 -11.52 -24.59
C VAL A 408 32.42 -11.87 -24.20
N LEU A 409 31.64 -10.86 -23.82
CA LEU A 409 30.22 -11.01 -23.44
C LEU A 409 29.40 -9.83 -23.97
N CYS A 410 28.20 -10.12 -24.45
CA CYS A 410 27.15 -9.15 -24.73
C CYS A 410 26.01 -9.42 -23.74
N SER A 411 25.49 -8.38 -23.09
CA SER A 411 24.42 -8.52 -22.10
C SER A 411 23.36 -7.45 -22.27
N ASP A 412 22.14 -7.92 -22.56
CA ASP A 412 20.89 -7.16 -22.42
C ASP A 412 20.39 -7.14 -20.97
N PRO A 413 20.45 -8.26 -20.21
CA PRO A 413 20.13 -8.21 -18.79
C PRO A 413 21.04 -7.25 -18.04
N ASN A 414 20.46 -6.49 -17.11
CA ASN A 414 21.19 -5.56 -16.25
C ASN A 414 22.22 -6.24 -15.34
N ALA A 415 22.18 -7.56 -15.17
CA ALA A 415 23.21 -8.32 -14.48
C ALA A 415 23.53 -9.60 -15.25
N ASN A 416 24.82 -9.89 -15.45
CA ASN A 416 25.24 -11.10 -16.15
C ASN A 416 26.64 -11.54 -15.76
N MET A 417 26.88 -12.84 -15.83
CA MET A 417 28.17 -13.45 -15.52
C MET A 417 29.02 -13.52 -16.78
N VAL A 418 30.24 -12.99 -16.69
CA VAL A 418 31.28 -13.18 -17.68
C VAL A 418 32.22 -14.29 -17.20
N THR A 419 32.52 -15.25 -18.06
CA THR A 419 33.41 -16.40 -17.78
C THR A 419 34.57 -16.45 -18.78
N GLY A 420 35.52 -17.36 -18.57
CA GLY A 420 36.67 -17.52 -19.47
C GLY A 420 37.72 -16.40 -19.35
N LEU A 421 37.72 -15.68 -18.22
CA LEU A 421 38.65 -14.59 -17.98
C LEU A 421 40.03 -15.10 -17.55
N THR A 422 41.07 -14.38 -17.93
CA THR A 422 42.44 -14.65 -17.46
C THR A 422 42.74 -13.77 -16.27
N VAL A 423 43.02 -14.37 -15.11
CA VAL A 423 43.33 -13.64 -13.86
C VAL A 423 44.54 -12.72 -14.07
N GLY A 424 44.43 -11.48 -13.62
CA GLY A 424 45.43 -10.42 -13.76
C GLY A 424 45.34 -9.61 -15.05
N GLN A 425 44.51 -10.02 -16.02
CA GLN A 425 44.29 -9.25 -17.25
C GLN A 425 43.22 -8.15 -17.05
N THR A 426 43.40 -7.03 -17.74
CA THR A 426 42.41 -5.95 -17.79
C THR A 426 41.34 -6.23 -18.85
N TYR A 427 40.09 -6.05 -18.49
CA TYR A 427 38.93 -6.10 -19.36
C TYR A 427 38.21 -4.75 -19.35
N TYR A 428 37.53 -4.44 -20.45
CA TYR A 428 36.76 -3.21 -20.62
C TYR A 428 35.27 -3.54 -20.60
N VAL A 429 34.49 -2.67 -19.97
CA VAL A 429 33.03 -2.74 -19.97
C VAL A 429 32.50 -1.49 -20.64
N ARG A 430 31.82 -1.68 -21.76
CA ARG A 430 31.13 -0.64 -22.50
C ARG A 430 29.65 -0.69 -22.13
N VAL A 431 29.06 0.43 -21.77
CA VAL A 431 27.64 0.53 -21.37
C VAL A 431 26.95 1.57 -22.24
N TYR A 432 25.80 1.23 -22.81
CA TYR A 432 25.07 2.09 -23.77
C TYR A 432 23.55 1.89 -23.68
N THR A 433 22.77 2.84 -24.19
CA THR A 433 21.33 2.65 -24.36
C THR A 433 21.01 2.04 -25.72
N VAL A 434 19.92 1.26 -25.81
CA VAL A 434 19.47 0.68 -27.09
C VAL A 434 18.85 1.79 -27.96
N ALA A 435 19.36 1.98 -29.19
CA ALA A 435 19.12 3.21 -29.97
C ALA A 435 17.66 3.53 -30.27
N VAL A 436 17.11 4.39 -29.43
CA VAL A 436 16.06 5.32 -29.82
C VAL A 436 16.68 6.72 -29.80
N ALA A 437 16.49 7.51 -30.86
CA ALA A 437 17.07 8.85 -30.93
C ALA A 437 16.62 9.68 -29.73
N GLY A 438 17.59 10.18 -28.94
CA GLY A 438 17.31 10.95 -27.73
C GLY A 438 17.04 10.11 -26.47
N ALA A 439 17.23 8.79 -26.52
CA ALA A 439 17.33 7.94 -25.34
C ALA A 439 18.69 8.11 -24.66
N SER A 440 18.68 8.25 -23.34
CA SER A 440 19.87 8.23 -22.48
C SER A 440 19.43 7.87 -21.06
N ALA A 441 20.30 7.24 -20.28
CA ALA A 441 20.02 6.93 -18.88
C ALA A 441 21.25 7.01 -17.98
N SER A 442 21.01 7.35 -16.72
CA SER A 442 21.97 7.23 -15.63
C SER A 442 21.86 5.86 -14.96
N PHE A 443 22.95 5.37 -14.38
CA PHE A 443 23.03 4.05 -13.75
C PHE A 443 24.18 3.99 -12.74
N THR A 444 24.24 2.88 -11.99
CA THR A 444 25.36 2.49 -11.13
C THR A 444 25.88 1.13 -11.60
N ILE A 445 27.18 1.01 -11.86
CA ILE A 445 27.83 -0.24 -12.28
C ILE A 445 28.68 -0.84 -11.15
N CYS A 446 28.69 -2.16 -11.02
CA CYS A 446 29.51 -2.91 -10.08
C CYS A 446 30.03 -4.22 -10.67
N VAL A 447 31.21 -4.67 -10.24
CA VAL A 447 31.79 -5.97 -10.58
C VAL A 447 31.98 -6.81 -9.31
N THR A 448 31.38 -7.98 -9.26
CA THR A 448 31.43 -8.91 -8.12
C THR A 448 32.00 -10.26 -8.54
N THR A 449 32.61 -10.98 -7.60
CA THR A 449 33.13 -12.33 -7.85
C THR A 449 32.15 -13.34 -7.24
N PRO A 450 31.59 -14.29 -7.99
CA PRO A 450 30.77 -15.35 -7.41
C PRO A 450 31.61 -16.21 -6.44
N PRO A 451 31.00 -16.87 -5.44
CA PRO A 451 31.73 -17.79 -4.57
C PRO A 451 32.38 -18.92 -5.40
N PRO A 452 33.50 -19.52 -4.93
CA PRO A 452 34.09 -20.65 -5.64
C PRO A 452 33.12 -21.85 -5.65
N PRO A 453 33.22 -22.76 -6.65
CA PRO A 453 32.41 -23.96 -6.69
C PRO A 453 32.53 -24.77 -5.37
N PRO A 454 31.43 -25.40 -4.91
CA PRO A 454 31.45 -26.23 -3.71
C PRO A 454 32.52 -27.33 -3.77
N ALA A 455 33.11 -27.73 -2.64
CA ALA A 455 34.17 -28.75 -2.64
C ALA A 455 33.73 -30.10 -3.25
N ASN A 456 32.43 -30.40 -3.17
CA ASN A 456 31.79 -31.60 -3.68
C ASN A 456 31.15 -31.44 -5.06
N ASP A 457 31.67 -30.52 -5.88
CA ASP A 457 31.26 -30.29 -7.27
C ASP A 457 31.39 -31.52 -8.17
N ASN A 458 32.31 -32.42 -7.81
CA ASN A 458 32.59 -33.62 -8.59
C ASN A 458 32.49 -34.86 -7.72
N CYS A 459 32.09 -35.98 -8.32
CA CYS A 459 31.88 -37.25 -7.60
C CYS A 459 33.12 -37.73 -6.83
N VAL A 460 34.33 -37.38 -7.28
CA VAL A 460 35.59 -37.76 -6.62
C VAL A 460 35.70 -37.17 -5.22
N ASN A 461 35.10 -35.99 -5.01
CA ASN A 461 35.07 -35.27 -3.74
C ASN A 461 33.68 -35.34 -3.08
N ALA A 462 32.88 -36.35 -3.41
CA ALA A 462 31.53 -36.50 -2.88
C ALA A 462 31.52 -36.55 -1.35
N VAL A 463 30.73 -35.68 -0.71
CA VAL A 463 30.64 -35.62 0.75
C VAL A 463 29.95 -36.89 1.27
N THR A 464 30.58 -37.57 2.23
CA THR A 464 30.04 -38.81 2.80
C THR A 464 28.88 -38.53 3.75
N LEU A 465 27.72 -39.12 3.47
CA LEU A 465 26.55 -39.22 4.33
C LEU A 465 26.60 -40.53 5.10
N VAL A 466 26.29 -40.47 6.40
CA VAL A 466 26.20 -41.65 7.28
C VAL A 466 24.72 -42.02 7.42
N PRO A 467 24.28 -43.21 6.96
CA PRO A 467 22.89 -43.63 7.12
C PRO A 467 22.46 -43.64 8.60
N SER A 468 21.42 -42.89 8.94
CA SER A 468 20.78 -42.94 10.26
C SER A 468 20.07 -44.29 10.42
N ASN A 469 20.18 -44.91 11.59
CA ASN A 469 19.46 -46.14 11.94
C ASN A 469 18.09 -45.86 12.59
N THR A 470 17.60 -44.62 12.47
CA THR A 470 16.29 -44.21 12.97
C THR A 470 15.49 -43.61 11.81
N SER A 471 14.18 -43.49 11.98
CA SER A 471 13.28 -42.81 11.03
C SER A 471 13.50 -41.28 10.97
N LEU A 472 14.41 -40.74 11.78
CA LEU A 472 14.77 -39.33 11.83
C LEU A 472 16.19 -39.09 11.30
N CYS A 473 16.36 -37.91 10.72
CA CYS A 473 17.64 -37.42 10.23
C CYS A 473 18.55 -37.05 11.40
N ALA A 474 19.44 -37.96 11.82
CA ALA A 474 20.30 -37.75 12.99
C ALA A 474 21.47 -36.77 12.74
N SER A 475 21.90 -36.59 11.49
CA SER A 475 23.04 -35.75 11.13
C SER A 475 22.89 -35.20 9.70
N PRO A 476 22.06 -34.16 9.50
CA PRO A 476 21.94 -33.54 8.19
C PRO A 476 23.21 -32.84 7.76
N VAL A 477 23.47 -32.88 6.45
CA VAL A 477 24.58 -32.15 5.81
C VAL A 477 24.00 -31.01 4.99
N SER A 478 24.56 -29.81 5.16
CA SER A 478 24.19 -28.66 4.33
C SER A 478 24.78 -28.79 2.93
N GLY A 479 24.00 -28.42 1.92
CA GLY A 479 24.37 -28.45 0.52
C GLY A 479 24.05 -27.14 -0.19
N THR A 480 24.77 -26.87 -1.29
CA THR A 480 24.42 -25.79 -2.21
C THR A 480 24.84 -26.13 -3.64
N THR A 481 24.03 -25.74 -4.63
CA THR A 481 24.42 -25.75 -6.06
C THR A 481 24.94 -24.39 -6.53
N LEU A 482 25.03 -23.40 -5.64
CA LEU A 482 25.52 -22.07 -6.01
C LEU A 482 26.98 -22.15 -6.46
N SER A 483 27.21 -21.72 -7.71
CA SER A 483 28.52 -21.77 -8.39
C SER A 483 29.05 -23.19 -8.65
N ALA A 484 28.21 -24.22 -8.49
CA ALA A 484 28.56 -25.57 -8.92
C ALA A 484 28.72 -25.62 -10.45
N THR A 485 29.52 -26.58 -10.93
CA THR A 485 29.83 -26.74 -12.36
C THR A 485 29.39 -28.12 -12.87
N ASP A 486 29.19 -28.25 -14.18
CA ASP A 486 28.85 -29.51 -14.83
C ASP A 486 29.99 -30.53 -14.63
N SER A 487 29.71 -31.58 -13.87
CA SER A 487 30.64 -32.69 -13.66
C SER A 487 30.87 -33.56 -14.91
N GLY A 488 30.14 -33.31 -16.00
CA GLY A 488 30.25 -34.03 -17.27
C GLY A 488 29.67 -35.45 -17.22
N VAL A 489 28.96 -35.81 -16.17
CA VAL A 489 28.31 -37.12 -16.02
C VAL A 489 26.97 -37.14 -16.76
N ALA A 490 26.79 -38.13 -17.63
CA ALA A 490 25.58 -38.28 -18.43
C ALA A 490 24.31 -38.38 -17.55
N ILE A 491 23.29 -37.59 -17.88
CA ILE A 491 22.06 -37.53 -17.07
C ILE A 491 21.14 -38.73 -17.32
N ALA A 492 21.20 -39.34 -18.51
CA ALA A 492 20.35 -40.46 -18.88
C ALA A 492 20.57 -41.65 -17.92
N PRO A 493 19.50 -42.32 -17.45
CA PRO A 493 18.09 -42.23 -17.90
C PRO A 493 17.24 -41.16 -17.20
N CYS A 494 17.81 -40.32 -16.32
CA CYS A 494 17.08 -39.25 -15.65
C CYS A 494 16.80 -38.06 -16.58
N THR A 495 16.11 -37.05 -16.07
CA THR A 495 15.76 -35.79 -16.77
C THR A 495 16.39 -34.57 -16.08
N GLY A 496 16.17 -33.38 -16.65
CA GLY A 496 16.71 -32.10 -16.15
C GLY A 496 18.00 -31.69 -16.86
N THR A 497 18.73 -30.77 -16.26
CA THR A 497 20.01 -30.26 -16.76
C THR A 497 20.97 -30.16 -15.59
N ALA A 498 21.88 -31.13 -15.47
CA ALA A 498 22.78 -31.22 -14.34
C ALA A 498 24.07 -30.45 -14.59
N ASP A 499 23.96 -29.17 -14.96
CA ASP A 499 25.09 -28.28 -15.24
C ASP A 499 25.61 -27.51 -14.00
N ASP A 500 24.93 -27.69 -12.84
CA ASP A 500 25.27 -27.14 -11.53
C ASP A 500 25.22 -28.23 -10.42
N ASP A 501 25.81 -29.40 -10.68
CA ASP A 501 25.58 -30.57 -9.85
C ASP A 501 26.57 -30.73 -8.68
N VAL A 502 26.06 -31.20 -7.54
CA VAL A 502 26.87 -31.51 -6.36
C VAL A 502 26.66 -32.95 -5.88
N TRP A 503 27.71 -33.49 -5.26
CA TRP A 503 27.83 -34.91 -5.03
C TRP A 503 27.94 -35.29 -3.56
N TYR A 504 27.26 -36.38 -3.22
CA TYR A 504 27.32 -37.04 -1.92
C TYR A 504 27.54 -38.54 -2.11
N SER A 505 27.98 -39.24 -1.07
CA SER A 505 28.16 -40.69 -1.10
C SER A 505 27.71 -41.34 0.21
N PHE A 506 27.33 -42.60 0.20
CA PHE A 506 27.07 -43.38 1.41
C PHE A 506 27.38 -44.86 1.21
N VAL A 507 27.68 -45.56 2.30
CA VAL A 507 27.79 -47.02 2.29
C VAL A 507 26.46 -47.60 2.76
N ALA A 508 25.83 -48.45 1.95
CA ALA A 508 24.55 -49.06 2.31
C ALA A 508 24.73 -49.96 3.54
N THR A 509 23.94 -49.73 4.60
CA THR A 509 23.89 -50.57 5.80
C THR A 509 22.69 -51.51 5.81
N SER A 510 21.74 -51.31 4.90
CA SER A 510 20.56 -52.15 4.66
C SER A 510 20.31 -52.29 3.15
N THR A 511 19.46 -53.24 2.77
CA THR A 511 18.97 -53.37 1.39
C THR A 511 17.99 -52.27 1.01
N ALA A 512 17.55 -51.45 1.96
CA ALA A 512 16.68 -50.30 1.73
C ALA A 512 17.13 -49.08 2.54
N HIS A 513 17.03 -47.90 1.94
CA HIS A 513 17.36 -46.61 2.54
C HIS A 513 16.40 -45.55 1.99
N THR A 514 16.29 -44.40 2.65
CA THR A 514 15.54 -43.25 2.16
C THR A 514 16.44 -42.02 2.15
N VAL A 515 16.51 -41.31 1.03
CA VAL A 515 17.20 -40.03 0.91
C VAL A 515 16.20 -38.89 1.16
N LEU A 516 16.58 -37.97 2.03
CA LEU A 516 15.79 -36.80 2.40
C LEU A 516 16.51 -35.54 1.94
N ILE A 517 15.80 -34.68 1.21
CA ILE A 517 16.23 -33.30 0.92
C ILE A 517 15.16 -32.36 1.47
N TYR A 518 15.57 -31.36 2.26
CA TYR A 518 14.65 -30.40 2.87
C TYR A 518 15.34 -29.05 3.10
N ASN A 519 14.59 -28.05 3.59
CA ASN A 519 15.06 -26.67 3.75
C ASN A 519 15.63 -26.07 2.46
N VAL A 520 14.99 -26.35 1.32
CA VAL A 520 15.43 -25.85 0.01
C VAL A 520 15.12 -24.36 -0.11
N VAL A 521 16.15 -23.55 -0.39
CA VAL A 521 16.04 -22.10 -0.59
C VAL A 521 16.68 -21.72 -1.92
N SER A 522 16.04 -20.85 -2.70
CA SER A 522 16.60 -20.29 -3.93
C SER A 522 17.64 -19.22 -3.62
N VAL A 523 18.85 -19.35 -4.18
CA VAL A 523 19.98 -18.43 -4.00
C VAL A 523 20.62 -17.98 -5.32
N GLY A 524 20.13 -18.48 -6.46
CA GLY A 524 20.55 -18.03 -7.78
C GLY A 524 19.95 -16.69 -8.22
N THR A 525 20.40 -16.17 -9.36
CA THR A 525 19.88 -14.92 -9.96
C THR A 525 18.47 -15.08 -10.54
N THR A 526 17.99 -16.31 -10.73
CA THR A 526 16.60 -16.64 -11.04
C THR A 526 15.98 -17.44 -9.89
N SER A 527 14.70 -17.19 -9.59
CA SER A 527 14.00 -17.85 -8.50
C SER A 527 13.53 -19.26 -8.91
N SER A 528 14.23 -20.29 -8.48
CA SER A 528 13.85 -21.70 -8.66
C SER A 528 14.18 -22.49 -7.40
N THR A 529 13.31 -23.42 -7.00
CA THR A 529 13.60 -24.43 -5.96
C THR A 529 13.62 -25.84 -6.52
N SER A 530 13.65 -26.00 -7.85
CA SER A 530 13.48 -27.30 -8.49
C SER A 530 14.77 -28.13 -8.47
N LEU A 531 15.03 -28.80 -7.35
CA LEU A 531 16.13 -29.75 -7.21
C LEU A 531 15.73 -31.16 -7.61
N TYR A 532 16.52 -31.78 -8.47
CA TYR A 532 16.45 -33.18 -8.87
C TYR A 532 17.58 -33.97 -8.20
N LEU A 533 17.34 -35.26 -8.02
CA LEU A 533 18.26 -36.19 -7.39
C LEU A 533 18.46 -37.42 -8.27
N GLN A 534 19.69 -37.88 -8.36
CA GLN A 534 20.06 -39.12 -9.03
C GLN A 534 20.96 -39.95 -8.12
N VAL A 535 20.50 -41.14 -7.74
CA VAL A 535 21.31 -42.11 -7.00
C VAL A 535 22.00 -43.03 -7.99
N MET A 536 23.30 -43.25 -7.82
CA MET A 536 24.14 -44.03 -8.71
C MET A 536 25.01 -45.04 -7.95
N SER A 537 25.45 -46.07 -8.68
CA SER A 537 26.37 -47.10 -8.19
C SER A 537 27.58 -47.23 -9.12
N GLY A 538 28.67 -47.82 -8.62
CA GLY A 538 29.91 -47.99 -9.36
C GLY A 538 31.03 -47.07 -8.86
N SER A 539 31.96 -46.73 -9.74
CA SER A 539 33.08 -45.81 -9.46
C SER A 539 32.96 -44.55 -10.31
N CYS A 540 33.50 -43.44 -9.81
CA CYS A 540 33.61 -42.20 -10.59
C CYS A 540 34.18 -42.46 -12.00
N GLY A 541 33.53 -41.89 -13.02
CA GLY A 541 33.84 -42.12 -14.43
C GLY A 541 33.11 -43.31 -15.08
N THR A 542 32.57 -44.25 -14.30
CA THR A 542 31.79 -45.41 -14.78
C THR A 542 30.51 -45.62 -13.96
N LEU A 543 29.93 -44.53 -13.43
CA LEU A 543 28.72 -44.59 -12.61
C LEU A 543 27.52 -45.02 -13.43
N SER A 544 26.64 -45.82 -12.81
CA SER A 544 25.37 -46.27 -13.39
C SER A 544 24.21 -45.83 -12.51
N SER A 545 23.18 -45.25 -13.13
CA SER A 545 21.98 -44.77 -12.44
C SER A 545 21.22 -45.92 -11.78
N VAL A 546 20.84 -45.73 -10.51
CA VAL A 546 20.02 -46.64 -9.70
C VAL A 546 18.59 -46.13 -9.63
N THR A 547 18.43 -44.86 -9.23
CA THR A 547 17.13 -44.21 -9.04
C THR A 547 17.22 -42.75 -9.47
N CYS A 548 16.17 -42.24 -10.11
CA CYS A 548 15.98 -40.82 -10.40
C CYS A 548 14.81 -40.31 -9.56
N ASP A 549 14.94 -39.10 -9.03
CA ASP A 549 13.85 -38.37 -8.37
C ASP A 549 13.80 -36.95 -8.92
N THR A 550 12.63 -36.54 -9.40
CA THR A 550 12.39 -35.23 -9.99
C THR A 550 11.73 -34.27 -8.99
N SER A 551 11.63 -34.63 -7.71
CA SER A 551 11.09 -33.76 -6.68
C SER A 551 11.72 -34.02 -5.30
N TYR A 552 12.26 -32.98 -4.69
CA TYR A 552 12.75 -33.05 -3.31
C TYR A 552 11.63 -33.12 -2.25
N THR A 553 10.37 -32.83 -2.61
CA THR A 553 9.27 -32.73 -1.64
C THR A 553 8.80 -34.09 -1.11
N THR A 554 9.12 -35.17 -1.82
CA THR A 554 8.85 -36.55 -1.43
C THR A 554 10.17 -37.26 -1.16
N PRO A 555 10.34 -37.93 -0.01
CA PRO A 555 11.54 -38.70 0.27
C PRO A 555 11.82 -39.76 -0.81
N THR A 556 13.06 -39.83 -1.30
CA THR A 556 13.47 -40.83 -2.31
C THR A 556 13.73 -42.18 -1.64
N VAL A 557 12.84 -43.15 -1.85
CA VAL A 557 13.01 -44.51 -1.30
C VAL A 557 13.90 -45.36 -2.22
N LEU A 558 14.92 -45.97 -1.64
CA LEU A 558 15.87 -46.87 -2.28
C LEU A 558 15.61 -48.29 -1.79
N THR A 559 15.57 -49.24 -2.72
CA THR A 559 15.41 -50.68 -2.44
C THR A 559 16.39 -51.49 -3.28
N GLY A 560 16.61 -52.76 -2.90
CA GLY A 560 17.52 -53.65 -3.64
C GLY A 560 18.99 -53.25 -3.55
N LEU A 561 19.37 -52.46 -2.54
CA LEU A 561 20.75 -52.05 -2.33
C LEU A 561 21.60 -53.23 -1.84
N THR A 562 22.87 -53.26 -2.21
CA THR A 562 23.82 -54.26 -1.71
C THR A 562 24.53 -53.70 -0.48
N VAL A 563 24.31 -54.33 0.67
CA VAL A 563 24.94 -53.93 1.94
C VAL A 563 26.46 -53.93 1.83
N GLY A 564 27.10 -52.86 2.30
CA GLY A 564 28.55 -52.64 2.22
C GLY A 564 29.04 -51.97 0.93
N GLN A 565 28.18 -51.82 -0.10
CA GLN A 565 28.54 -51.09 -1.32
C GLN A 565 28.37 -49.58 -1.13
N THR A 566 29.24 -48.80 -1.78
CA THR A 566 29.13 -47.34 -1.85
C THR A 566 28.19 -46.93 -2.99
N TYR A 567 27.27 -46.03 -2.68
CA TYR A 567 26.38 -45.37 -3.62
C TYR A 567 26.64 -43.87 -3.61
N TYR A 568 26.42 -43.21 -4.75
CA TYR A 568 26.58 -41.77 -4.91
C TYR A 568 25.21 -41.13 -5.09
N VAL A 569 25.02 -39.95 -4.51
CA VAL A 569 23.82 -39.12 -4.67
C VAL A 569 24.25 -37.83 -5.34
N ARG A 570 23.79 -37.63 -6.57
CA ARG A 570 23.96 -36.40 -7.35
C ARG A 570 22.72 -35.54 -7.16
N VAL A 571 22.91 -34.27 -6.81
CA VAL A 571 21.83 -33.28 -6.64
C VAL A 571 22.09 -32.11 -7.57
N TYR A 572 21.10 -31.70 -8.35
CA TYR A 572 21.25 -30.66 -9.39
C TYR A 572 19.94 -29.91 -9.63
N ASN A 573 20.00 -28.72 -10.24
CA ASN A 573 18.77 -28.00 -10.61
C ASN A 573 18.14 -28.62 -11.86
N SER A 574 16.82 -28.62 -11.96
CA SER A 574 16.14 -29.09 -13.17
C SER A 574 16.21 -28.11 -14.33
N VAL A 575 16.55 -26.84 -14.05
CA VAL A 575 16.62 -25.73 -15.00
C VAL A 575 18.06 -25.47 -15.40
N ALA A 576 18.30 -25.23 -16.69
CA ALA A 576 19.64 -25.00 -17.22
C ALA A 576 20.23 -23.66 -16.74
N GLY A 577 21.52 -23.69 -16.45
CA GLY A 577 22.38 -22.54 -16.19
C GLY A 577 22.56 -22.25 -14.70
N SER A 578 23.74 -21.74 -14.35
CA SER A 578 24.12 -21.32 -12.99
C SER A 578 23.24 -20.20 -12.38
N ALA A 579 22.27 -19.69 -13.14
CA ALA A 579 21.32 -18.70 -12.70
C ALA A 579 20.30 -19.27 -11.70
N ALA A 580 19.99 -20.57 -11.78
CA ALA A 580 19.06 -21.24 -10.88
C ALA A 580 19.84 -22.09 -9.86
N ALA A 581 20.14 -21.53 -8.69
CA ALA A 581 20.91 -22.21 -7.65
C ALA A 581 20.14 -22.34 -6.33
N ASN A 582 20.42 -23.39 -5.56
CA ASN A 582 19.75 -23.66 -4.28
C ASN A 582 20.71 -23.92 -3.13
N THR A 583 20.27 -23.63 -1.90
CA THR A 583 20.80 -24.22 -0.67
C THR A 583 19.79 -25.23 -0.13
N PHE A 584 20.26 -26.28 0.55
CA PHE A 584 19.41 -27.35 1.07
C PHE A 584 20.10 -28.11 2.22
N SER A 585 19.35 -28.99 2.88
CA SER A 585 19.85 -30.01 3.79
C SER A 585 19.60 -31.39 3.20
N ILE A 586 20.57 -32.29 3.29
CA ILE A 586 20.46 -33.67 2.81
C ILE A 586 20.83 -34.67 3.91
N CYS A 587 20.14 -35.81 3.96
CA CYS A 587 20.55 -36.97 4.75
C CYS A 587 19.97 -38.28 4.24
N ILE A 588 20.48 -39.38 4.78
CA ILE A 588 20.03 -40.74 4.48
C ILE A 588 19.58 -41.41 5.77
N ILE A 589 18.39 -42.01 5.72
CA ILE A 589 17.85 -42.82 6.81
C ILE A 589 17.70 -44.28 6.37
N THR A 590 17.73 -45.18 7.34
CA THR A 590 17.47 -46.60 7.16
C THR A 590 16.07 -46.86 7.70
N PRO A 591 15.13 -47.39 6.90
CA PRO A 591 13.85 -47.85 7.41
C PRO A 591 14.07 -48.90 8.50
N THR A 592 13.74 -48.55 9.74
CA THR A 592 13.72 -49.46 10.90
C THR A 592 12.33 -49.40 11.51
N THR A 593 11.85 -50.54 12.03
CA THR A 593 10.64 -50.54 12.85
C THR A 593 10.87 -49.66 14.09
N PRO A 594 9.89 -48.84 14.52
CA PRO A 594 10.01 -48.05 15.74
C PRO A 594 10.31 -48.94 16.95
N LEU A 595 11.07 -48.46 17.94
CA LEU A 595 11.40 -49.26 19.13
C LEU A 595 10.15 -49.68 19.92
N ASN A 596 9.10 -48.87 19.88
CA ASN A 596 7.83 -49.08 20.55
C ASN A 596 6.75 -49.66 19.62
N ASP A 597 7.17 -50.43 18.61
CA ASP A 597 6.26 -51.15 17.70
C ASP A 597 5.32 -52.10 18.44
N GLU A 598 5.81 -52.72 19.51
CA GLU A 598 5.07 -53.72 20.29
C GLU A 598 4.71 -53.18 21.67
N CYS A 599 3.60 -53.65 22.24
CA CYS A 599 3.20 -53.22 23.58
C CYS A 599 4.25 -53.56 24.66
N SER A 600 5.03 -54.64 24.45
CA SER A 600 6.07 -55.08 25.38
C SER A 600 7.26 -54.12 25.45
N THR A 601 7.44 -53.29 24.43
CA THR A 601 8.47 -52.25 24.33
C THR A 601 7.88 -50.84 24.35
N ALA A 602 6.65 -50.70 24.87
CA ALA A 602 5.94 -49.44 24.94
C ALA A 602 6.77 -48.34 25.64
N THR A 603 6.93 -47.20 24.97
CA THR A 603 7.66 -46.05 25.53
C THR A 603 6.91 -45.48 26.73
N SER A 604 7.57 -45.35 27.88
CA SER A 604 6.93 -44.80 29.08
C SER A 604 6.79 -43.27 29.01
N LEU A 605 5.57 -42.78 29.19
CA LEU A 605 5.23 -41.36 29.30
C LEU A 605 5.24 -40.93 30.77
N THR A 606 5.81 -39.76 31.02
CA THR A 606 5.72 -39.11 32.33
C THR A 606 4.44 -38.30 32.41
N VAL A 607 3.64 -38.52 33.47
CA VAL A 607 2.40 -37.78 33.70
C VAL A 607 2.70 -36.36 34.19
N SER A 608 2.26 -35.37 33.42
CA SER A 608 2.28 -33.97 33.85
C SER A 608 1.23 -33.78 34.94
N GLY A 609 1.64 -33.22 36.09
CA GLY A 609 0.74 -32.91 37.21
C GLY A 609 -0.19 -31.71 36.94
N THR A 610 0.00 -31.02 35.83
CA THR A 610 -0.82 -29.88 35.38
C THR A 610 -1.54 -30.24 34.08
N SER A 611 -2.52 -29.42 33.69
CA SER A 611 -3.25 -29.54 32.42
C SER A 611 -2.39 -29.24 31.19
N THR A 612 -1.16 -28.77 31.40
CA THR A 612 -0.23 -28.37 30.34
C THR A 612 0.77 -29.48 30.01
N CYS A 613 0.98 -29.67 28.70
CA CYS A 613 1.93 -30.62 28.15
C CYS A 613 3.37 -30.08 28.25
N THR A 614 4.11 -30.51 29.26
CA THR A 614 5.49 -30.02 29.53
C THR A 614 6.59 -30.92 28.98
N SER A 615 6.27 -32.18 28.68
CA SER A 615 7.23 -33.22 28.28
C SER A 615 6.68 -34.07 27.14
N ALA A 616 6.38 -33.44 26.00
CA ALA A 616 5.94 -34.17 24.81
C ALA A 616 7.07 -35.04 24.25
N ILE A 617 6.73 -36.27 23.86
CA ILE A 617 7.64 -37.20 23.19
C ILE A 617 7.22 -37.32 21.73
N SER A 618 8.18 -37.25 20.81
CA SER A 618 7.91 -37.46 19.39
C SER A 618 7.73 -38.95 19.08
N GLY A 619 6.76 -39.25 18.24
CA GLY A 619 6.39 -40.57 17.78
C GLY A 619 6.23 -40.63 16.25
N SER A 620 6.30 -41.84 15.71
CA SER A 620 6.05 -42.09 14.28
C SER A 620 5.44 -43.47 14.09
N THR A 621 4.41 -43.58 13.24
CA THR A 621 3.92 -44.88 12.75
C THR A 621 4.65 -45.34 11.49
N LEU A 622 5.58 -44.54 10.95
CA LEU A 622 6.32 -44.90 9.74
C LEU A 622 7.19 -46.13 9.97
N ASN A 623 7.00 -47.14 9.12
CA ASN A 623 7.62 -48.48 9.22
C ASN A 623 7.19 -49.29 10.46
N ALA A 624 6.19 -48.84 11.22
CA ALA A 624 5.61 -49.68 12.26
C ALA A 624 4.91 -50.90 11.64
N THR A 625 4.88 -52.00 12.36
CA THR A 625 4.15 -53.21 11.98
C THR A 625 2.80 -53.27 12.68
N ASP A 626 1.94 -54.22 12.29
CA ASP A 626 0.70 -54.49 13.02
C ASP A 626 0.99 -55.45 14.17
N SER A 627 0.80 -54.97 15.41
CA SER A 627 0.92 -55.76 16.64
C SER A 627 -0.10 -56.92 16.73
N GLY A 628 -1.06 -57.02 15.80
CA GLY A 628 -2.03 -58.11 15.74
C GLY A 628 -3.08 -58.10 16.85
N ILE A 629 -3.15 -57.02 17.64
CA ILE A 629 -4.14 -56.82 18.69
C ILE A 629 -5.47 -56.41 18.07
N ALA A 630 -6.55 -57.09 18.47
CA ALA A 630 -7.90 -56.81 17.95
C ALA A 630 -8.30 -55.34 18.19
N VAL A 631 -8.83 -54.71 17.13
CA VAL A 631 -9.24 -53.30 17.16
C VAL A 631 -10.52 -53.09 17.97
N ALA A 632 -11.43 -54.08 17.97
CA ALA A 632 -12.70 -53.99 18.67
C ALA A 632 -12.50 -53.72 20.18
N PRO A 633 -13.26 -52.79 20.80
CA PRO A 633 -14.45 -52.13 20.27
C PRO A 633 -14.20 -50.87 19.41
N CYS A 634 -12.95 -50.51 19.12
CA CYS A 634 -12.63 -49.38 18.25
C CYS A 634 -12.89 -49.70 16.77
N THR A 635 -12.74 -48.71 15.91
CA THR A 635 -12.87 -48.81 14.44
C THR A 635 -11.53 -48.51 13.76
N GLY A 636 -11.43 -48.85 12.47
CA GLY A 636 -10.22 -48.65 11.65
C GLY A 636 -9.53 -49.95 11.28
N THR A 637 -8.52 -49.84 10.42
CA THR A 637 -7.70 -50.97 9.96
C THR A 637 -6.22 -50.68 10.24
N PRO A 638 -5.75 -50.78 11.49
CA PRO A 638 -4.34 -50.63 11.80
C PRO A 638 -3.55 -51.69 11.06
N ASN A 639 -2.61 -51.25 10.24
CA ASN A 639 -1.54 -52.06 9.68
C ASN A 639 -0.16 -51.64 10.23
N ASP A 640 -0.13 -50.53 10.96
CA ASP A 640 1.02 -49.88 11.58
C ASP A 640 0.58 -49.30 12.94
N ASP A 641 1.19 -49.75 14.04
CA ASP A 641 0.88 -49.23 15.37
C ASP A 641 2.09 -49.06 16.27
N VAL A 642 2.02 -48.06 17.16
CA VAL A 642 3.06 -47.81 18.16
C VAL A 642 2.46 -47.64 19.54
N TRP A 643 3.23 -48.03 20.55
CA TRP A 643 2.77 -48.19 21.92
C TRP A 643 3.47 -47.26 22.90
N TYR A 644 2.68 -46.79 23.86
CA TYR A 644 3.14 -46.00 25.00
C TYR A 644 2.55 -46.57 26.28
N SER A 645 3.19 -46.30 27.42
CA SER A 645 2.67 -46.68 28.74
C SER A 645 2.76 -45.53 29.72
N PHE A 646 1.92 -45.51 30.76
CA PHE A 646 2.04 -44.54 31.85
C PHE A 646 1.54 -45.14 33.16
N VAL A 647 2.03 -44.63 34.28
CA VAL A 647 1.50 -44.93 35.62
C VAL A 647 0.52 -43.82 36.01
N ALA A 648 -0.74 -44.15 36.26
CA ALA A 648 -1.74 -43.15 36.62
C ALA A 648 -1.37 -42.49 37.95
N ALA A 649 -1.32 -41.15 37.98
CA ALA A 649 -1.11 -40.40 39.21
C ALA A 649 -2.45 -40.06 39.91
N ASN A 650 -3.52 -39.93 39.13
CA ASN A 650 -4.87 -39.61 39.57
C ASN A 650 -5.90 -40.53 38.90
N SER A 651 -7.16 -40.41 39.30
CA SER A 651 -8.26 -41.16 38.68
C SER A 651 -8.69 -40.62 37.31
N SER A 652 -8.17 -39.46 36.92
CA SER A 652 -8.42 -38.83 35.63
C SER A 652 -7.16 -38.23 35.03
N HIS A 653 -6.99 -38.40 33.71
CA HIS A 653 -5.88 -37.88 32.91
C HIS A 653 -6.35 -37.54 31.49
N ILE A 654 -5.59 -36.72 30.76
CA ILE A 654 -5.84 -36.42 29.34
C ILE A 654 -4.61 -36.84 28.53
N VAL A 655 -4.79 -37.63 27.48
CA VAL A 655 -3.74 -37.92 26.50
C VAL A 655 -3.92 -36.97 25.33
N THR A 656 -2.85 -36.30 24.90
CA THR A 656 -2.87 -35.32 23.80
C THR A 656 -1.92 -35.75 22.69
N LEU A 657 -2.40 -35.71 21.44
CA LEU A 657 -1.59 -35.82 20.23
C LEU A 657 -1.47 -34.45 19.58
N SER A 658 -0.27 -34.04 19.21
CA SER A 658 0.01 -32.75 18.58
C SER A 658 1.02 -32.88 17.45
N ASN A 659 1.17 -31.84 16.62
CA ASN A 659 2.11 -31.82 15.50
C ASN A 659 2.01 -33.04 14.57
N VAL A 660 0.79 -33.47 14.25
CA VAL A 660 0.55 -34.63 13.39
C VAL A 660 0.87 -34.27 11.93
N VAL A 661 1.89 -34.91 11.37
CA VAL A 661 2.36 -34.72 9.99
C VAL A 661 2.25 -36.04 9.24
N SER A 662 1.74 -36.02 8.01
CA SER A 662 1.71 -37.23 7.16
C SER A 662 3.08 -37.52 6.57
N VAL A 663 3.53 -38.77 6.68
CA VAL A 663 4.84 -39.24 6.19
C VAL A 663 4.75 -40.55 5.40
N GLY A 664 3.54 -41.08 5.20
CA GLY A 664 3.30 -42.26 4.37
C GLY A 664 3.38 -41.98 2.87
N THR A 665 3.27 -43.03 2.05
CA THR A 665 3.16 -42.93 0.59
C THR A 665 1.83 -42.29 0.15
N THR A 666 0.84 -42.25 1.04
CA THR A 666 -0.45 -41.59 0.85
C THR A 666 -0.70 -40.62 2.00
N SER A 667 -1.20 -39.42 1.70
CA SER A 667 -1.38 -38.35 2.69
C SER A 667 -2.64 -38.54 3.54
N SER A 668 -2.47 -38.58 4.86
CA SER A 668 -3.54 -38.51 5.87
C SER A 668 -2.97 -38.07 7.21
N THR A 669 -3.75 -37.36 8.02
CA THR A 669 -3.42 -37.01 9.42
C THR A 669 -4.35 -37.70 10.42
N ALA A 670 -5.12 -38.70 9.98
CA ALA A 670 -6.09 -39.40 10.81
C ALA A 670 -5.41 -40.48 11.68
N LEU A 671 -4.96 -40.07 12.86
CA LEU A 671 -4.52 -40.96 13.93
C LEU A 671 -5.68 -41.35 14.86
N SER A 672 -5.68 -42.61 15.25
CA SER A 672 -6.56 -43.19 16.26
C SER A 672 -5.78 -43.54 17.51
N LEU A 673 -6.44 -43.47 18.66
CA LEU A 673 -5.90 -43.77 19.98
C LEU A 673 -6.78 -44.79 20.69
N GLN A 674 -6.15 -45.81 21.28
CA GLN A 674 -6.83 -46.80 22.10
C GLN A 674 -6.07 -46.99 23.41
N VAL A 675 -6.78 -46.96 24.54
CA VAL A 675 -6.18 -47.11 25.88
C VAL A 675 -6.61 -48.43 26.50
N PHE A 676 -5.65 -49.14 27.07
CA PHE A 676 -5.81 -50.46 27.66
C PHE A 676 -5.40 -50.48 29.13
N SER A 677 -6.04 -51.36 29.89
CA SER A 677 -5.59 -51.83 31.21
C SER A 677 -5.10 -53.27 31.15
N GLY A 678 -4.37 -53.69 32.19
CA GLY A 678 -3.80 -55.04 32.29
C GLY A 678 -2.37 -55.12 31.77
N ALA A 679 -1.89 -56.34 31.53
CA ALA A 679 -0.56 -56.61 30.98
C ALA A 679 -0.63 -56.96 29.49
N CYS A 680 0.46 -56.73 28.78
CA CYS A 680 0.65 -57.22 27.41
C CYS A 680 0.27 -58.70 27.27
N GLY A 681 -0.50 -59.02 26.22
CA GLY A 681 -1.06 -60.35 25.98
C GLY A 681 -2.42 -60.61 26.64
N THR A 682 -2.80 -59.84 27.67
CA THR A 682 -4.13 -59.90 28.31
C THR A 682 -4.76 -58.51 28.48
N LEU A 683 -4.49 -57.62 27.53
CA LEU A 683 -4.94 -56.22 27.57
C LEU A 683 -6.47 -56.12 27.43
N ALA A 684 -7.09 -55.28 28.26
CA ALA A 684 -8.50 -54.96 28.19
C ALA A 684 -8.69 -53.52 27.72
N SER A 685 -9.35 -53.33 26.58
CA SER A 685 -9.64 -52.00 26.02
C SER A 685 -10.56 -51.23 26.95
N MET A 686 -10.17 -50.01 27.32
CA MET A 686 -10.95 -49.12 28.18
C MET A 686 -11.53 -47.94 27.42
N LEU A 687 -10.79 -47.41 26.44
CA LEU A 687 -11.17 -46.22 25.70
C LEU A 687 -10.75 -46.34 24.24
N CYS A 688 -11.63 -45.89 23.36
CA CYS A 688 -11.41 -45.77 21.93
C CYS A 688 -11.69 -44.34 21.51
N ASP A 689 -10.71 -43.70 20.89
CA ASP A 689 -10.90 -42.40 20.26
C ASP A 689 -10.34 -42.45 18.83
N THR A 690 -11.24 -42.41 17.85
CA THR A 690 -10.95 -42.82 16.45
C THR A 690 -11.19 -41.70 15.44
N SER A 691 -11.58 -40.51 15.89
CA SER A 691 -11.89 -39.36 15.04
C SER A 691 -10.74 -38.37 14.96
N SER A 692 -9.59 -38.78 14.41
CA SER A 692 -8.42 -37.90 14.15
C SER A 692 -8.08 -37.00 15.35
N VAL A 693 -7.72 -37.65 16.45
CA VAL A 693 -7.85 -37.11 17.80
C VAL A 693 -6.75 -36.12 18.12
N SER A 694 -7.11 -34.96 18.67
CA SER A 694 -6.16 -34.04 19.31
C SER A 694 -5.97 -34.38 20.79
N SER A 695 -7.01 -34.85 21.48
CA SER A 695 -6.93 -35.23 22.90
C SER A 695 -8.05 -36.20 23.33
N ALA A 696 -7.73 -37.13 24.23
CA ALA A 696 -8.67 -38.09 24.82
C ALA A 696 -8.66 -38.05 26.36
N SER A 697 -9.83 -37.89 26.97
CA SER A 697 -10.02 -37.88 28.44
C SER A 697 -10.18 -39.29 29.00
N LEU A 698 -9.31 -39.65 29.95
CA LEU A 698 -9.30 -40.92 30.65
C LEU A 698 -9.89 -40.73 32.04
N ASN A 699 -10.91 -41.50 32.40
CA ASN A 699 -11.57 -41.44 33.70
C ASN A 699 -11.64 -42.83 34.34
N GLY A 700 -11.81 -42.87 35.67
CA GLY A 700 -11.92 -44.13 36.42
C GLY A 700 -10.59 -44.90 36.53
N LEU A 701 -9.47 -44.20 36.38
CA LEU A 701 -8.14 -44.78 36.54
C LEU A 701 -7.86 -45.07 38.01
N THR A 702 -7.03 -46.08 38.29
CA THR A 702 -6.56 -46.39 39.64
C THR A 702 -5.15 -45.81 39.81
N PRO A 703 -4.94 -44.84 40.72
CA PRO A 703 -3.60 -44.30 40.98
C PRO A 703 -2.59 -45.40 41.30
N GLY A 704 -1.42 -45.34 40.67
CA GLY A 704 -0.34 -46.32 40.77
C GLY A 704 -0.43 -47.51 39.81
N GLN A 705 -1.55 -47.70 39.08
CA GLN A 705 -1.66 -48.72 38.04
C GLN A 705 -1.05 -48.25 36.72
N THR A 706 -0.49 -49.20 35.95
CA THR A 706 0.06 -48.95 34.61
C THR A 706 -1.02 -49.17 33.55
N TYR A 707 -1.08 -48.26 32.58
CA TYR A 707 -1.97 -48.31 31.43
C TYR A 707 -1.16 -48.19 30.14
N TYR A 708 -1.70 -48.73 29.05
CA TYR A 708 -1.05 -48.74 27.74
C TYR A 708 -1.89 -47.94 26.73
N ILE A 709 -1.20 -47.18 25.87
CA ILE A 709 -1.80 -46.37 24.82
C ILE A 709 -1.27 -46.89 23.50
N ARG A 710 -2.16 -47.31 22.61
CA ARG A 710 -1.88 -47.70 21.23
C ARG A 710 -2.26 -46.54 20.31
N VAL A 711 -1.34 -46.13 19.44
CA VAL A 711 -1.55 -45.09 18.44
C VAL A 711 -1.32 -45.69 17.05
N TYR A 712 -2.29 -45.52 16.15
CA TYR A 712 -2.26 -46.12 14.80
C TYR A 712 -2.96 -45.24 13.78
N ASN A 713 -2.67 -45.44 12.48
CA ASN A 713 -3.42 -44.79 11.42
C ASN A 713 -4.71 -45.59 11.12
N ALA A 714 -5.84 -44.91 11.02
CA ALA A 714 -7.13 -45.57 10.82
C ALA A 714 -7.34 -46.15 9.41
N ASN A 715 -6.53 -45.75 8.41
CA ASN A 715 -6.82 -45.91 6.98
C ASN A 715 -6.08 -47.08 6.29
N GLY A 716 -5.21 -47.82 6.98
CA GLY A 716 -4.52 -48.98 6.42
C GLY A 716 -3.25 -48.65 5.63
N ALA A 717 -2.88 -49.55 4.71
CA ALA A 717 -1.58 -49.55 4.05
C ALA A 717 -1.26 -48.26 3.28
N GLY A 718 -0.02 -47.79 3.42
CA GLY A 718 0.51 -46.60 2.73
C GLY A 718 0.29 -45.28 3.47
N TYR A 719 -0.48 -45.28 4.55
CA TYR A 719 -0.60 -44.12 5.45
C TYR A 719 0.38 -44.28 6.62
N ALA A 720 1.01 -43.18 7.03
CA ALA A 720 1.84 -43.13 8.23
C ALA A 720 1.95 -41.68 8.73
N ASN A 721 2.21 -41.50 10.02
CA ASN A 721 2.26 -40.17 10.65
C ASN A 721 3.42 -40.00 11.61
N ASN A 722 4.03 -38.81 11.60
CA ASN A 722 4.80 -38.29 12.72
C ASN A 722 3.88 -37.48 13.62
N PHE A 723 4.12 -37.50 14.93
CA PHE A 723 3.32 -36.79 15.92
C PHE A 723 4.12 -36.56 17.21
N ASN A 724 3.57 -35.75 18.11
CA ASN A 724 4.00 -35.63 19.49
C ASN A 724 2.89 -36.16 20.41
N ILE A 725 3.24 -36.88 21.47
CA ILE A 725 2.30 -37.39 22.48
C ILE A 725 2.69 -36.92 23.88
N CYS A 726 1.70 -36.61 24.70
CA CYS A 726 1.87 -36.40 26.14
C CYS A 726 0.62 -36.76 26.92
N ILE A 727 0.79 -36.91 28.23
CA ILE A 727 -0.29 -37.17 29.17
C ILE A 727 -0.26 -36.15 30.32
N THR A 728 -1.40 -35.52 30.57
CA THR A 728 -1.60 -34.44 31.55
C THR A 728 -2.65 -34.84 32.57
N THR A 729 -2.66 -34.12 33.69
CA THR A 729 -3.69 -34.25 34.72
C THR A 729 -4.61 -33.04 34.61
N PRO A 730 -5.93 -33.21 34.46
CA PRO A 730 -6.88 -32.11 34.58
C PRO A 730 -6.69 -31.33 35.88
N ALA A 731 -7.03 -30.04 35.88
CA ALA A 731 -7.04 -29.25 37.10
C ALA A 731 -7.97 -29.90 38.15
N ALA A 732 -7.58 -29.82 39.43
CA ALA A 732 -8.39 -30.38 40.50
C ALA A 732 -9.69 -29.57 40.68
N LEU A 733 -10.80 -30.26 40.93
CA LEU A 733 -12.08 -29.61 41.24
C LEU A 733 -11.92 -28.69 42.48
N PRO A 734 -12.25 -27.40 42.38
CA PRO A 734 -12.28 -26.49 43.52
C PRO A 734 -13.20 -26.97 44.64
N ALA A 735 -12.82 -26.72 45.90
CA ALA A 735 -13.66 -27.12 47.04
C ALA A 735 -15.05 -26.43 47.07
N ASN A 736 -15.16 -25.28 46.42
CA ASN A 736 -16.36 -24.46 46.28
C ASN A 736 -16.93 -24.46 44.86
N ASP A 737 -16.64 -25.50 44.09
CA ASP A 737 -17.21 -25.74 42.76
C ASP A 737 -18.75 -25.76 42.80
N ALA A 738 -19.33 -26.34 43.86
CA ALA A 738 -20.77 -26.32 44.07
C ALA A 738 -21.22 -25.22 45.05
N CYS A 739 -22.40 -24.64 44.82
CA CYS A 739 -23.06 -23.70 45.74
C CYS A 739 -23.14 -24.23 47.19
N SER A 740 -23.31 -25.54 47.38
CA SER A 740 -23.33 -26.17 48.71
C SER A 740 -21.97 -26.14 49.43
N GLY A 741 -20.89 -25.99 48.68
CA GLY A 741 -19.51 -25.83 49.16
C GLY A 741 -19.03 -24.38 49.19
N ALA A 742 -19.92 -23.39 49.05
CA ALA A 742 -19.56 -21.98 48.97
C ALA A 742 -18.68 -21.52 50.15
N ILE A 743 -17.58 -20.82 49.84
CA ILE A 743 -16.66 -20.30 50.87
C ILE A 743 -17.27 -19.06 51.55
N ASN A 744 -17.24 -19.02 52.88
CA ASN A 744 -17.76 -17.89 53.64
C ASN A 744 -16.80 -16.68 53.61
N ALA A 745 -17.17 -15.65 52.86
CA ALA A 745 -16.43 -14.40 52.66
C ALA A 745 -16.70 -13.42 53.82
N VAL A 746 -16.19 -13.74 55.01
CA VAL A 746 -16.39 -12.91 56.22
C VAL A 746 -15.66 -11.56 56.08
N THR A 747 -16.43 -10.47 56.03
CA THR A 747 -15.93 -9.09 55.88
C THR A 747 -16.39 -8.20 57.04
N THR A 748 -15.63 -7.15 57.35
CA THR A 748 -16.03 -6.08 58.29
C THR A 748 -15.70 -4.70 57.70
N VAL A 749 -16.24 -3.63 58.29
CA VAL A 749 -16.00 -2.22 57.90
C VAL A 749 -14.52 -1.84 57.80
N LEU A 750 -13.62 -2.58 58.48
CA LEU A 750 -12.18 -2.30 58.49
C LEU A 750 -11.34 -3.38 57.82
N THR A 751 -11.92 -4.53 57.47
CA THR A 751 -11.19 -5.68 56.93
C THR A 751 -11.98 -6.31 55.78
N PRO A 752 -11.65 -5.99 54.52
CA PRO A 752 -12.24 -6.69 53.39
C PRO A 752 -11.79 -8.15 53.39
N TYR A 753 -12.67 -9.05 52.97
CA TYR A 753 -12.29 -10.43 52.66
C TYR A 753 -11.52 -10.42 51.34
N VAL A 754 -10.39 -11.12 51.27
CA VAL A 754 -9.59 -11.26 50.05
C VAL A 754 -9.22 -12.72 49.88
N ASN A 755 -9.51 -13.30 48.72
CA ASN A 755 -9.11 -14.66 48.36
C ASN A 755 -8.59 -14.70 46.93
N THR A 756 -7.43 -15.33 46.73
CA THR A 756 -6.90 -15.63 45.39
C THR A 756 -7.05 -17.12 45.16
N GLN A 757 -7.70 -17.48 44.06
CA GLN A 757 -8.07 -18.84 43.72
C GLN A 757 -7.79 -19.11 42.23
N ASP A 758 -7.46 -20.37 41.93
CA ASP A 758 -7.50 -20.91 40.57
C ASP A 758 -8.79 -21.70 40.40
N ALA A 759 -9.69 -21.21 39.53
CA ALA A 759 -10.95 -21.86 39.20
C ALA A 759 -10.87 -22.72 37.93
N SER A 760 -9.69 -22.97 37.35
CA SER A 760 -9.55 -23.75 36.11
C SER A 760 -10.03 -25.21 36.16
N GLY A 761 -10.31 -25.72 37.35
CA GLY A 761 -10.95 -27.02 37.54
C GLY A 761 -12.44 -26.94 37.86
N ALA A 762 -13.06 -25.76 37.82
CA ALA A 762 -14.49 -25.63 38.06
C ALA A 762 -15.29 -26.32 36.95
N THR A 763 -16.50 -26.75 37.30
CA THR A 763 -17.40 -27.44 36.37
C THR A 763 -18.76 -26.80 36.41
N ASN A 764 -19.48 -26.83 35.28
CA ASN A 764 -20.83 -26.28 35.20
C ASN A 764 -21.90 -27.12 35.93
N ASN A 765 -21.55 -27.86 37.00
CA ASN A 765 -22.38 -28.72 37.86
C ASN A 765 -23.73 -29.19 37.26
N ALA A 766 -24.83 -28.52 37.64
CA ALA A 766 -26.20 -28.84 37.25
C ALA A 766 -26.68 -28.04 36.01
N GLY A 767 -25.77 -27.30 35.37
CA GLY A 767 -25.97 -26.42 34.24
C GLY A 767 -25.73 -24.95 34.59
N PHE A 768 -25.80 -24.09 33.57
CA PHE A 768 -25.58 -22.64 33.68
C PHE A 768 -26.49 -21.97 34.72
N VAL A 769 -25.94 -20.97 35.41
CA VAL A 769 -26.66 -20.19 36.42
C VAL A 769 -27.24 -18.94 35.78
N SER A 770 -28.51 -18.64 36.08
CA SER A 770 -29.20 -17.46 35.55
C SER A 770 -29.36 -16.37 36.60
N CYS A 771 -29.03 -15.13 36.27
CA CYS A 771 -29.31 -13.97 37.09
C CYS A 771 -29.93 -12.85 36.23
N GLY A 772 -31.25 -12.67 36.36
CA GLY A 772 -32.00 -11.77 35.49
C GLY A 772 -32.05 -12.33 34.07
N THR A 773 -31.53 -11.58 33.10
CA THR A 773 -31.41 -12.01 31.70
C THR A 773 -30.04 -12.60 31.36
N ALA A 774 -29.06 -12.54 32.27
CA ALA A 774 -27.74 -13.10 32.07
C ALA A 774 -27.71 -14.58 32.45
N ILE A 775 -26.95 -15.35 31.68
CA ILE A 775 -26.68 -16.78 31.86
C ILE A 775 -25.17 -16.93 31.79
N MET A 776 -24.59 -17.54 32.81
CA MET A 776 -23.15 -17.74 32.96
C MET A 776 -22.85 -19.17 33.39
N ASN A 777 -21.59 -19.59 33.26
CA ASN A 777 -21.13 -20.85 33.85
C ASN A 777 -21.41 -20.89 35.35
N ASP A 778 -21.85 -22.06 35.83
CA ASP A 778 -21.78 -22.42 37.24
C ASP A 778 -20.29 -22.64 37.58
N GLY A 779 -19.66 -21.60 38.13
CA GLY A 779 -18.22 -21.59 38.39
C GLY A 779 -17.94 -21.90 39.85
N VAL A 780 -17.29 -20.96 40.56
CA VAL A 780 -16.98 -21.13 41.98
C VAL A 780 -17.81 -20.21 42.87
N TRP A 781 -18.18 -20.73 44.05
CA TRP A 781 -19.15 -20.08 44.94
C TRP A 781 -18.57 -19.51 46.22
N TYR A 782 -19.14 -18.37 46.64
CA TYR A 782 -18.90 -17.72 47.92
C TYR A 782 -20.22 -17.39 48.61
N THR A 783 -20.19 -17.19 49.92
CA THR A 783 -21.35 -16.81 50.71
C THR A 783 -21.01 -15.71 51.72
N LEU A 784 -21.97 -14.86 52.05
CA LEU A 784 -21.85 -13.87 53.12
C LEU A 784 -23.20 -13.64 53.82
N ILE A 785 -23.15 -13.18 55.07
CA ILE A 785 -24.35 -12.75 55.81
C ILE A 785 -24.44 -11.23 55.72
N GLY A 786 -25.57 -10.72 55.22
CA GLY A 786 -25.83 -9.30 55.10
C GLY A 786 -25.80 -8.59 56.46
N ASP A 787 -25.24 -7.40 56.48
CA ASP A 787 -25.08 -6.57 57.68
C ASP A 787 -25.88 -5.26 57.61
N GLY A 788 -26.70 -5.08 56.57
CA GLY A 788 -27.49 -3.88 56.35
C GLY A 788 -26.75 -2.79 55.57
N SER A 789 -25.46 -2.98 55.29
CA SER A 789 -24.65 -2.05 54.51
C SER A 789 -24.64 -2.40 53.01
N THR A 790 -24.03 -1.54 52.21
CA THR A 790 -23.72 -1.84 50.80
C THR A 790 -22.40 -2.61 50.74
N ILE A 791 -22.46 -3.84 50.21
CA ILE A 791 -21.31 -4.67 49.93
C ILE A 791 -20.83 -4.43 48.51
N THR A 792 -19.52 -4.41 48.31
CA THR A 792 -18.86 -4.41 46.99
C THR A 792 -18.03 -5.68 46.85
N VAL A 793 -18.21 -6.38 45.72
CA VAL A 793 -17.46 -7.56 45.30
C VAL A 793 -16.61 -7.15 44.10
N ASP A 794 -15.29 -7.21 44.25
CA ASP A 794 -14.32 -6.97 43.19
C ASP A 794 -13.62 -8.28 42.80
N VAL A 795 -13.64 -8.63 41.52
CA VAL A 795 -12.86 -9.73 40.93
C VAL A 795 -11.75 -9.11 40.09
N THR A 796 -10.51 -9.34 40.49
CA THR A 796 -9.30 -8.72 39.92
C THR A 796 -8.23 -9.78 39.66
N ASN A 797 -7.08 -9.41 39.08
CA ASN A 797 -6.00 -10.36 38.74
C ASN A 797 -6.49 -11.56 37.92
N VAL A 798 -7.40 -11.30 36.99
CA VAL A 798 -8.05 -12.31 36.18
C VAL A 798 -7.08 -12.77 35.10
N GLY A 799 -6.95 -14.10 34.95
CA GLY A 799 -6.18 -14.72 33.88
C GLY A 799 -6.78 -14.48 32.48
N ALA A 800 -6.39 -15.30 31.50
CA ALA A 800 -6.88 -15.18 30.13
C ALA A 800 -8.29 -15.80 29.94
N TRP A 801 -9.27 -15.35 30.72
CA TRP A 801 -10.66 -15.79 30.70
C TRP A 801 -11.61 -14.64 31.04
N ASP A 802 -12.90 -14.74 30.70
CA ASP A 802 -13.89 -13.66 30.82
C ASP A 802 -14.84 -13.92 32.00
N PRO A 803 -14.62 -13.31 33.18
CA PRO A 803 -15.42 -13.58 34.37
C PRO A 803 -16.73 -12.78 34.40
N GLU A 804 -17.81 -13.41 34.87
CA GLU A 804 -19.06 -12.76 35.26
C GLU A 804 -19.35 -13.00 36.75
N ILE A 805 -19.79 -11.95 37.46
CA ILE A 805 -20.26 -12.03 38.86
C ILE A 805 -21.78 -12.19 38.88
N GLY A 806 -22.27 -13.28 39.46
CA GLY A 806 -23.70 -13.46 39.80
C GLY A 806 -23.92 -13.42 41.31
N ILE A 807 -24.82 -12.56 41.81
CA ILE A 807 -25.15 -12.45 43.23
C ILE A 807 -26.61 -12.83 43.47
N TYR A 808 -26.83 -13.71 44.44
CA TYR A 808 -28.11 -14.34 44.72
C TYR A 808 -28.46 -14.30 46.21
N SER A 809 -29.74 -14.47 46.52
CA SER A 809 -30.26 -14.77 47.86
C SER A 809 -31.06 -16.08 47.83
N GLY A 810 -31.41 -16.63 48.99
CA GLY A 810 -32.19 -17.87 49.11
C GLY A 810 -31.32 -19.05 49.53
N SER A 811 -31.52 -20.21 48.89
CA SER A 811 -30.78 -21.44 49.17
C SER A 811 -30.36 -22.13 47.88
N CYS A 812 -29.25 -22.87 47.90
CA CYS A 812 -28.81 -23.65 46.74
C CYS A 812 -29.96 -24.54 46.20
N GLY A 813 -30.18 -24.52 44.89
CA GLY A 813 -31.32 -25.15 44.22
C GLY A 813 -32.59 -24.29 44.10
N SER A 814 -32.67 -23.14 44.78
CA SER A 814 -33.76 -22.16 44.67
C SER A 814 -33.24 -20.74 44.92
N LEU A 815 -32.23 -20.34 44.14
CA LEU A 815 -31.58 -19.04 44.22
C LEU A 815 -32.43 -17.95 43.55
N SER A 816 -32.48 -16.77 44.16
CA SER A 816 -33.13 -15.58 43.62
C SER A 816 -32.07 -14.53 43.30
N CYS A 817 -32.00 -14.11 42.04
CA CYS A 817 -31.02 -13.14 41.55
C CYS A 817 -31.19 -11.76 42.21
N ILE A 818 -30.06 -11.18 42.61
CA ILE A 818 -29.96 -9.82 43.13
C ILE A 818 -29.33 -8.90 42.07
N ILE A 819 -28.14 -9.28 41.57
CA ILE A 819 -27.42 -8.51 40.55
C ILE A 819 -26.46 -9.45 39.80
N ASN A 820 -26.27 -9.17 38.52
CA ASN A 820 -25.20 -9.75 37.71
C ASN A 820 -24.29 -8.63 37.19
N LYS A 821 -23.01 -8.94 36.96
CA LYS A 821 -22.04 -7.97 36.46
C LYS A 821 -20.98 -8.62 35.57
N ASP A 822 -20.86 -8.05 34.37
CA ASP A 822 -19.87 -8.37 33.35
C ASP A 822 -19.35 -7.04 32.72
N ALA A 823 -18.05 -6.96 32.45
CA ALA A 823 -17.36 -5.86 31.75
C ALA A 823 -17.00 -6.23 30.31
N GLY A 824 -17.29 -7.47 29.88
CA GLY A 824 -17.36 -7.94 28.50
C GLY A 824 -16.00 -8.16 27.82
N ALA A 825 -14.98 -8.58 28.58
CA ALA A 825 -13.66 -8.83 28.01
C ALA A 825 -12.80 -9.79 28.87
N ALA A 826 -12.19 -10.78 28.21
CA ALA A 826 -11.21 -11.67 28.83
C ALA A 826 -10.08 -10.91 29.56
N GLY A 827 -9.85 -11.26 30.82
CA GLY A 827 -8.89 -10.63 31.72
C GLY A 827 -9.35 -9.31 32.36
N ALA A 828 -10.58 -8.87 32.09
CA ALA A 828 -11.15 -7.69 32.74
C ALA A 828 -11.44 -7.95 34.23
N SER A 829 -11.38 -6.88 35.02
CA SER A 829 -11.82 -6.92 36.41
C SER A 829 -13.30 -6.59 36.50
N GLU A 830 -14.02 -7.31 37.36
CA GLU A 830 -15.44 -7.12 37.59
C GLU A 830 -15.73 -6.51 38.96
N THR A 831 -16.70 -5.59 39.03
CA THR A 831 -17.11 -4.97 40.29
C THR A 831 -18.64 -4.91 40.39
N ALA A 832 -19.21 -5.58 41.39
CA ALA A 832 -20.63 -5.56 41.70
C ALA A 832 -20.87 -5.00 43.11
N SER A 833 -21.77 -4.01 43.24
CA SER A 833 -22.20 -3.46 44.53
C SER A 833 -23.70 -3.66 44.75
N PHE A 834 -24.09 -4.09 45.95
CA PHE A 834 -25.49 -4.32 46.30
C PHE A 834 -25.77 -4.03 47.77
N ALA A 835 -26.99 -3.59 48.07
CA ALA A 835 -27.44 -3.38 49.44
C ALA A 835 -27.83 -4.71 50.08
N THR A 836 -27.32 -4.98 51.28
CA THR A 836 -27.65 -6.19 52.02
C THR A 836 -28.74 -5.96 53.06
N THR A 837 -29.50 -7.01 53.37
CA THR A 837 -30.42 -7.03 54.53
C THR A 837 -29.76 -7.77 55.69
N ILE A 838 -29.84 -7.20 56.89
CA ILE A 838 -29.25 -7.78 58.11
C ILE A 838 -29.73 -9.23 58.28
N GLY A 839 -28.79 -10.17 58.36
CA GLY A 839 -29.05 -11.59 58.62
C GLY A 839 -29.45 -12.43 57.40
N VAL A 840 -29.60 -11.84 56.21
CA VAL A 840 -29.87 -12.60 54.97
C VAL A 840 -28.56 -13.15 54.41
N ILE A 841 -28.56 -14.43 54.02
CA ILE A 841 -27.43 -15.07 53.36
C ILE A 841 -27.47 -14.76 51.86
N TYR A 842 -26.36 -14.29 51.33
CA TYR A 842 -26.14 -14.08 49.90
C TYR A 842 -25.12 -15.09 49.37
N TYR A 843 -25.29 -15.49 48.11
CA TYR A 843 -24.37 -16.35 47.37
C TYR A 843 -23.79 -15.57 46.19
N ILE A 844 -22.50 -15.75 45.95
CA ILE A 844 -21.76 -15.10 44.86
C ILE A 844 -21.18 -16.21 43.99
N ASN A 845 -21.61 -16.31 42.74
CA ASN A 845 -21.02 -17.15 41.71
C ASN A 845 -20.01 -16.31 40.92
N ILE A 846 -18.79 -16.83 40.74
CA ILE A 846 -17.81 -16.30 39.79
C ILE A 846 -17.62 -17.39 38.72
N GLY A 847 -18.12 -17.14 37.52
CA GLY A 847 -18.07 -18.10 36.41
C GLY A 847 -17.74 -17.42 35.09
N GLN A 848 -17.40 -18.20 34.06
CA GLN A 848 -17.15 -17.67 32.72
C GLN A 848 -18.43 -17.06 32.09
N TYR A 849 -18.27 -15.93 31.40
CA TYR A 849 -19.28 -15.32 30.53
C TYR A 849 -19.47 -16.16 29.25
N ASN A 850 -20.11 -17.33 29.40
CA ASN A 850 -20.59 -18.10 28.26
C ASN A 850 -21.95 -18.72 28.58
N PRO A 851 -23.01 -18.34 27.85
CA PRO A 851 -24.36 -18.81 28.16
C PRO A 851 -24.69 -20.19 27.58
N THR A 852 -23.77 -20.81 26.82
CA THR A 852 -24.09 -22.00 25.99
C THR A 852 -23.05 -23.10 26.02
N VAL A 853 -21.78 -22.77 26.25
CA VAL A 853 -20.67 -23.72 26.30
C VAL A 853 -20.00 -23.56 27.65
N ASP A 854 -19.75 -24.69 28.31
CA ASP A 854 -18.93 -24.71 29.50
C ASP A 854 -17.47 -24.47 29.11
N GLU A 855 -16.98 -23.26 29.33
CA GLU A 855 -15.59 -22.88 29.05
C GLU A 855 -14.78 -22.79 30.34
N LEU A 856 -13.47 -23.07 30.24
CA LEU A 856 -12.60 -23.13 31.42
C LEU A 856 -12.43 -21.76 32.07
N GLU A 857 -12.77 -21.66 33.35
CA GLU A 857 -12.37 -20.54 34.20
C GLU A 857 -10.85 -20.55 34.45
N GLY A 858 -10.35 -19.58 35.23
CA GLY A 858 -8.93 -19.47 35.53
C GLY A 858 -8.61 -18.81 36.86
N ASN A 859 -7.40 -18.28 36.98
CA ASN A 859 -6.99 -17.57 38.19
C ASN A 859 -7.69 -16.21 38.32
N TYR A 860 -7.99 -15.82 39.56
CA TYR A 860 -8.51 -14.51 39.93
C TYR A 860 -8.32 -14.23 41.43
N THR A 861 -8.54 -12.98 41.83
CA THR A 861 -8.62 -12.53 43.22
C THR A 861 -9.99 -11.90 43.46
N ILE A 862 -10.78 -12.46 44.39
CA ILE A 862 -12.01 -11.84 44.89
C ILE A 862 -11.74 -11.01 46.14
N THR A 863 -12.27 -9.79 46.17
CA THR A 863 -12.31 -8.90 47.32
C THR A 863 -13.75 -8.57 47.67
N VAL A 864 -14.18 -8.82 48.91
CA VAL A 864 -15.51 -8.46 49.41
C VAL A 864 -15.39 -7.41 50.52
N SER A 865 -15.87 -6.21 50.26
CA SER A 865 -15.73 -5.04 51.14
C SER A 865 -17.08 -4.41 51.49
N THR A 866 -17.15 -3.77 52.66
CA THR A 866 -18.32 -2.99 53.12
C THR A 866 -18.03 -1.51 52.89
N ASN A 867 -18.88 -0.81 52.14
CA ASN A 867 -18.75 0.64 51.99
C ASN A 867 -19.33 1.34 53.22
N GLY A 868 -18.51 1.49 54.25
CA GLY A 868 -18.79 2.34 55.40
C GLY A 868 -18.86 3.83 55.00
N ILE A 869 -19.87 4.52 55.52
CA ILE A 869 -20.15 5.95 55.38
C ILE A 869 -18.85 6.79 55.42
N ILE A 870 -18.60 7.52 54.34
CA ILE A 870 -17.60 8.60 54.30
C ILE A 870 -18.07 9.69 55.29
N LEU A 871 -17.42 9.81 56.44
CA LEU A 871 -17.51 11.00 57.29
C LEU A 871 -16.82 12.15 56.54
N GLY A 872 -17.60 12.94 55.82
CA GLY A 872 -17.13 14.07 55.04
C GLY A 872 -16.43 15.11 55.92
N THR A 873 -15.23 15.52 55.51
CA THR A 873 -14.72 16.87 55.79
C THR A 873 -15.51 17.87 54.96
N VAL A 874 -16.60 18.38 55.53
CA VAL A 874 -17.06 19.74 55.21
C VAL A 874 -16.26 20.71 56.08
N ASN A 875 -15.60 21.67 55.43
CA ASN A 875 -14.88 22.75 56.08
C ASN A 875 -15.78 23.52 57.07
N ALA A 876 -15.44 23.49 58.36
CA ALA A 876 -15.89 24.50 59.32
C ALA A 876 -14.91 24.60 60.52
N ALA A 877 -14.18 25.74 60.53
CA ALA A 877 -13.57 26.47 61.64
C ALA A 877 -13.24 25.77 62.99
N SER A 878 -11.97 25.90 63.37
CA SER A 878 -11.40 25.65 64.70
C SER A 878 -12.19 26.27 65.87
N LYS A 879 -12.36 25.51 66.97
CA LYS A 879 -12.39 26.02 68.36
C LYS A 879 -12.16 24.89 69.39
N ASP A 880 -11.10 25.05 70.18
CA ASP A 880 -10.74 24.38 71.44
C ASP A 880 -10.77 22.84 71.50
N GLU A 881 -9.74 22.22 70.96
CA GLU A 881 -9.54 20.77 71.03
C GLU A 881 -9.08 20.30 72.43
N VAL A 882 -9.79 19.33 73.01
CA VAL A 882 -9.40 18.63 74.25
C VAL A 882 -8.06 17.91 74.05
N LYS A 883 -7.11 18.10 74.98
CA LYS A 883 -5.73 17.58 74.90
C LYS A 883 -5.43 16.59 76.02
N MET A 884 -4.48 15.69 75.76
CA MET A 884 -3.92 14.74 76.71
C MET A 884 -2.42 15.03 76.93
N TYR A 885 -1.98 15.12 78.18
CA TYR A 885 -0.56 15.36 78.50
C TYR A 885 -0.17 14.91 79.92
N PRO A 886 1.12 14.61 80.20
CA PRO A 886 2.18 14.40 79.21
C PRO A 886 1.90 13.13 78.39
N ASN A 887 2.43 13.06 77.17
CA ASN A 887 2.40 11.85 76.36
C ASN A 887 3.71 11.80 75.53
N PRO A 888 4.66 10.89 75.82
CA PRO A 888 4.52 9.72 76.70
C PRO A 888 4.40 10.05 78.20
N PHE A 889 3.59 9.27 78.93
CA PHE A 889 3.31 9.44 80.35
C PHE A 889 4.02 8.40 81.23
N GLY A 890 4.29 8.77 82.49
CA GLY A 890 4.73 7.86 83.55
C GLY A 890 3.52 7.21 84.18
N ASP A 891 3.23 7.46 85.45
CA ASP A 891 2.10 6.81 86.14
C ASP A 891 0.74 7.49 85.94
N VAL A 892 0.75 8.75 85.50
CA VAL A 892 -0.44 9.60 85.46
C VAL A 892 -0.51 10.35 84.13
N VAL A 893 -1.73 10.49 83.61
CA VAL A 893 -2.03 11.29 82.42
C VAL A 893 -3.15 12.29 82.71
N TYR A 894 -3.06 13.51 82.18
CA TYR A 894 -4.02 14.59 82.36
C TYR A 894 -4.83 14.86 81.09
N ILE A 895 -6.12 15.15 81.24
CA ILE A 895 -7.02 15.59 80.18
C ILE A 895 -7.39 17.06 80.40
N SER A 896 -7.18 17.92 79.41
CA SER A 896 -7.32 19.38 79.54
C SER A 896 -8.74 19.80 79.95
N ASP A 897 -9.76 19.08 79.44
CA ASP A 897 -11.16 19.24 79.83
C ASP A 897 -11.86 17.88 79.93
N ILE A 898 -12.39 17.59 81.12
CA ILE A 898 -13.11 16.34 81.44
C ILE A 898 -14.61 16.59 81.64
N LYS A 899 -15.08 17.83 81.44
CA LYS A 899 -16.48 18.21 81.62
C LYS A 899 -17.37 17.34 80.72
N ASN A 900 -18.41 16.76 81.32
CA ASN A 900 -19.38 15.85 80.69
C ASN A 900 -18.84 14.50 80.22
N VAL A 901 -17.58 14.13 80.53
CA VAL A 901 -17.09 12.77 80.31
C VAL A 901 -17.72 11.84 81.35
N LYS A 902 -18.38 10.79 80.87
CA LYS A 902 -19.07 9.79 81.68
C LYS A 902 -18.11 8.75 82.24
N TYR A 903 -17.26 8.21 81.38
CA TYR A 903 -16.19 7.27 81.72
C TYR A 903 -15.11 7.27 80.63
N VAL A 904 -13.95 6.71 80.96
CA VAL A 904 -12.83 6.51 80.02
C VAL A 904 -12.55 5.03 79.88
N ILE A 905 -12.35 4.56 78.65
CA ILE A 905 -11.87 3.21 78.36
C ILE A 905 -10.43 3.27 77.88
N ILE A 906 -9.60 2.37 78.39
CA ILE A 906 -8.24 2.16 77.93
C ILE A 906 -8.16 0.79 77.25
N THR A 907 -7.72 0.77 76.00
CA THR A 907 -7.48 -0.45 75.21
C THR A 907 -6.00 -0.57 74.84
N ASP A 908 -5.52 -1.82 74.74
CA ASP A 908 -4.21 -2.09 74.13
C ASP A 908 -4.30 -2.04 72.60
N VAL A 909 -3.15 -2.13 71.91
CA VAL A 909 -3.06 -2.08 70.44
C VAL A 909 -3.83 -3.18 69.70
N SER A 910 -4.24 -4.25 70.39
CA SER A 910 -5.09 -5.31 69.81
C SER A 910 -6.59 -5.02 69.93
N GLY A 911 -6.96 -3.87 70.53
CA GLY A 911 -8.34 -3.47 70.77
C GLY A 911 -8.95 -4.06 72.04
N ARG A 912 -8.20 -4.87 72.80
CA ARG A 912 -8.67 -5.45 74.06
C ARG A 912 -8.74 -4.37 75.15
N LYS A 913 -9.88 -4.27 75.82
CA LYS A 913 -10.11 -3.36 76.95
C LYS A 913 -9.29 -3.78 78.17
N VAL A 914 -8.41 -2.88 78.62
CA VAL A 914 -7.48 -3.10 79.73
C VAL A 914 -7.98 -2.48 81.02
N LYS A 915 -8.57 -1.27 80.97
CA LYS A 915 -9.09 -0.59 82.16
C LYS A 915 -10.25 0.33 81.80
N THR A 916 -11.15 0.56 82.76
CA THR A 916 -12.22 1.56 82.68
C THR A 916 -12.17 2.45 83.89
N VAL A 917 -12.21 3.76 83.67
CA VAL A 917 -12.22 4.79 84.72
C VAL A 917 -13.59 5.46 84.68
N ASN A 918 -14.44 5.14 85.66
CA ASN A 918 -15.78 5.70 85.77
C ASN A 918 -15.71 7.06 86.49
N LYS A 919 -16.44 8.07 85.98
CA LYS A 919 -16.40 9.46 86.49
C LYS A 919 -14.97 9.99 86.65
N PRO A 920 -14.20 10.07 85.56
CA PRO A 920 -12.80 10.47 85.60
C PRO A 920 -12.65 11.91 86.11
N ASP A 921 -11.63 12.13 86.93
CA ASP A 921 -11.11 13.47 87.19
C ASP A 921 -10.14 13.90 86.07
N LYS A 922 -9.72 15.18 86.07
CA LYS A 922 -8.75 15.68 85.09
C LYS A 922 -7.41 14.93 85.14
N GLU A 923 -7.08 14.34 86.28
CA GLU A 923 -5.92 13.49 86.49
C GLU A 923 -6.34 12.02 86.50
N ILE A 924 -5.77 11.21 85.58
CA ILE A 924 -6.08 9.77 85.47
C ILE A 924 -4.83 8.97 85.83
N ASN A 925 -4.89 8.25 86.95
CA ASN A 925 -3.81 7.38 87.41
C ASN A 925 -3.88 5.99 86.74
N LEU A 926 -2.81 5.66 86.03
CA LEU A 926 -2.63 4.46 85.22
C LEU A 926 -1.33 3.73 85.60
N ILE A 927 -0.93 3.81 86.87
CA ILE A 927 0.28 3.14 87.38
C ILE A 927 0.29 1.63 87.12
N ASP A 928 -0.88 0.99 87.16
CA ASP A 928 -1.02 -0.46 86.96
C ASP A 928 -0.79 -0.92 85.50
N LEU A 929 -0.68 0.02 84.55
CA LEU A 929 -0.38 -0.30 83.16
C LEU A 929 1.11 -0.54 82.96
N LYS A 930 1.45 -1.63 82.28
CA LYS A 930 2.83 -1.90 81.84
C LYS A 930 3.25 -0.90 80.75
N ALA A 931 4.55 -0.70 80.58
CA ALA A 931 5.09 0.11 79.49
C ALA A 931 4.58 -0.40 78.12
N GLY A 932 4.11 0.51 77.27
CA GLY A 932 3.47 0.13 76.02
C GLY A 932 2.57 1.20 75.40
N LEU A 933 2.02 0.87 74.24
CA LEU A 933 1.10 1.73 73.49
C LEU A 933 -0.36 1.37 73.81
N TYR A 934 -1.16 2.40 74.11
CA TYR A 934 -2.57 2.27 74.46
C TYR A 934 -3.42 3.29 73.69
N ILE A 935 -4.71 3.04 73.60
CA ILE A 935 -5.71 4.02 73.17
C ILE A 935 -6.60 4.35 74.36
N LEU A 936 -6.71 5.63 74.67
CA LEU A 936 -7.61 6.17 75.70
C LEU A 936 -8.83 6.78 75.00
N THR A 937 -10.02 6.25 75.23
CA THR A 937 -11.27 6.74 74.66
C THR A 937 -12.15 7.35 75.74
N LEU A 938 -12.41 8.65 75.63
CA LEU A 938 -13.38 9.38 76.45
C LEU A 938 -14.78 9.14 75.89
N HIS A 939 -15.71 8.72 76.76
CA HIS A 939 -17.12 8.59 76.43
C HIS A 939 -17.89 9.72 77.11
N TYR A 940 -18.55 10.58 76.34
CA TYR A 940 -19.32 11.71 76.85
C TYR A 940 -20.77 11.32 77.16
N ASN A 941 -21.43 12.09 78.02
CA ASN A 941 -22.83 11.85 78.41
C ASN A 941 -23.82 11.91 77.24
N ASP A 942 -23.49 12.63 76.17
CA ASP A 942 -24.29 12.76 74.95
C ASP A 942 -24.07 11.61 73.94
N GLY A 943 -23.20 10.65 74.27
CA GLY A 943 -22.88 9.50 73.42
C GLY A 943 -21.71 9.72 72.47
N SER A 944 -21.16 10.94 72.37
CA SER A 944 -19.98 11.21 71.55
C SER A 944 -18.69 10.63 72.17
N LEU A 945 -17.72 10.32 71.32
CA LEU A 945 -16.44 9.70 71.70
C LEU A 945 -15.25 10.54 71.24
N LYS A 946 -14.20 10.63 72.06
CA LYS A 946 -12.90 11.19 71.66
C LYS A 946 -11.77 10.26 72.10
N SER A 947 -10.91 9.87 71.17
CA SER A 947 -9.82 8.94 71.43
C SER A 947 -8.45 9.61 71.31
N PHE A 948 -7.52 9.20 72.16
CA PHE A 948 -6.12 9.61 72.16
C PHE A 948 -5.21 8.40 72.13
N LYS A 949 -4.13 8.50 71.36
CA LYS A 949 -3.01 7.57 71.43
C LYS A 949 -2.19 7.91 72.68
N ALA A 950 -1.94 6.95 73.58
CA ALA A 950 -1.24 7.16 74.84
C ALA A 950 -0.05 6.19 74.97
N ILE A 951 1.15 6.69 75.25
CA ILE A 951 2.36 5.89 75.39
C ILE A 951 2.79 5.88 76.85
N LYS A 952 2.71 4.72 77.50
CA LYS A 952 3.20 4.50 78.87
C LYS A 952 4.70 4.18 78.80
N LYS A 953 5.52 4.97 79.51
CA LYS A 953 6.95 4.72 79.66
C LYS A 953 7.24 3.55 80.59
#